data_AF-A0A371PAK9-F1
#
_entry.id   AF-A0A371PAK9-F1
#
_cell.length_a   1.000
_cell.length_b   1.000
_cell.length_c   1.000
_cell.angle_alpha   90.00
_cell.angle_beta   90.00
_cell.angle_gamma   90.00
#
_symmetry.space_group_name_H-M   'P 1'
#
loop_
_entity.id
_entity.type
_entity.pdbx_description
1 polymer ?
#
loop_
_entity_poly.entity_id
_entity_poly.type
_entity_poly.pdbx_seq_one_letter_code
_entity_poly.pdbx_strand_id
1 'polypeptide(L)'
;MNTSTTRRRLAVATLGLAVAASPLATGALTAGSVAAPTRAAATSVDTTYLTDTFPGLPASNILETVTYDRFQWLLRQPGQYAFVIGSAADAGFTSKVVQTEAAARAAGAKKVYWFDPNLTGDASATKNLDTRDPSGINLGTASQTIYGNTWRNALGQGLGNGFKAVTSGSTVTLTADDSVVNDAVDPLWDYRSSPAAAPAAADEDVFIVYDKNHTSGGSDDKIRSWVKFSASSDVTSDVTSALAAAGGASTIDATSQFAWWKDAANSKHRTQYVSDSDARYGGDILSDADGADGWNIQQITYPELLHLLDVKDDAKKNFVILFGGTWCHNTRAVLKHVNQEAKKNGTTVYNFDLVLDGGTVGGTNGVANPLHVRDNANNGSTSNYRPSWVYGDVVRKNFKNLVTENEPNTGSRVSYYPNGDTTAFPDVVRKLQVPFLINYQRGTGTNPSGTAVKRQWIQQNTDESTGLPTFREYMTEWWFTQPSAQLGLSFPIPSDESTLTDQQKQQLAQARANVAFAKEALDKLDDFFAGLPGAVVSTQTVTAAPVTYGTAPKVTVAIANRYGRIPSGTVTLSVSGRSYAAGVAQNAASFDVATLAPGSYPFTVSYLGGAEILPFQQAGTLTVTKAGVVALSGKVAKVPSSKKTGTYKVTVKTPAGLARAGGKVTVTFTKGKATKKVRATLKNGVVSVKVPKVSKGTVKVKLSYAGDASYTSAKASGKAISVKK
;
A
#
# COMPACT_ATOMS: atom_id res chain seq x y z
N MET A 1 -49.08 33.68 -22.38
CA MET A 1 -49.89 32.70 -23.11
C MET A 1 -48.97 31.88 -23.99
N ASN A 2 -48.67 30.67 -23.56
CA ASN A 2 -49.07 29.40 -24.20
C ASN A 2 -48.05 28.94 -25.26
N THR A 3 -47.12 28.06 -24.86
CA THR A 3 -47.20 26.58 -24.93
C THR A 3 -46.82 26.07 -26.33
N SER A 4 -45.66 25.41 -26.42
CA SER A 4 -45.54 23.93 -26.44
C SER A 4 -45.56 23.37 -27.87
N THR A 5 -44.49 22.69 -28.30
CA THR A 5 -44.54 21.22 -28.47
C THR A 5 -43.20 20.64 -28.97
N THR A 6 -42.70 19.73 -28.14
CA THR A 6 -41.86 18.56 -28.39
C THR A 6 -42.03 17.88 -29.75
N ARG A 7 -40.90 17.44 -30.36
CA ARG A 7 -40.83 16.16 -31.09
C ARG A 7 -39.46 15.49 -30.93
N ARG A 8 -39.47 14.34 -30.23
CA ARG A 8 -38.49 13.26 -30.36
C ARG A 8 -38.70 12.53 -31.69
N ARG A 9 -37.62 12.06 -32.34
CA ARG A 9 -37.63 10.86 -33.18
C ARG A 9 -36.33 10.07 -33.02
N LEU A 10 -36.48 8.82 -32.58
CA LEU A 10 -35.54 7.70 -32.72
C LEU A 10 -35.73 7.07 -34.12
N ALA A 11 -34.65 6.59 -34.74
CA ALA A 11 -34.58 5.46 -35.68
C ALA A 11 -33.08 5.13 -35.92
N VAL A 12 -32.53 4.09 -35.31
CA VAL A 12 -32.41 2.68 -35.76
C VAL A 12 -31.45 2.46 -36.95
N ALA A 13 -30.35 1.79 -36.60
CA ALA A 13 -29.39 0.96 -37.32
C ALA A 13 -29.57 0.64 -38.81
N THR A 14 -28.44 0.61 -39.53
CA THR A 14 -28.17 -0.41 -40.55
C THR A 14 -26.71 -0.87 -40.49
N LEU A 15 -26.57 -2.19 -40.43
CA LEU A 15 -25.35 -3.00 -40.43
C LEU A 15 -24.79 -3.06 -41.86
N GLY A 16 -23.50 -2.83 -42.06
CA GLY A 16 -22.81 -3.04 -43.33
C GLY A 16 -21.55 -3.87 -43.11
N LEU A 17 -21.69 -5.20 -43.20
CA LEU A 17 -20.60 -6.17 -43.19
C LEU A 17 -20.03 -6.26 -44.61
N ALA A 18 -18.75 -5.93 -44.81
CA ALA A 18 -18.03 -6.28 -46.03
C ALA A 18 -16.62 -6.78 -45.67
N VAL A 19 -16.44 -8.10 -45.75
CA VAL A 19 -15.14 -8.77 -45.72
C VAL A 19 -14.59 -8.77 -47.14
N ALA A 20 -13.43 -8.17 -47.36
CA ALA A 20 -12.60 -8.43 -48.53
C ALA A 20 -11.12 -8.30 -48.15
N ALA A 21 -10.34 -9.31 -48.54
CA ALA A 21 -8.97 -9.56 -48.15
C ALA A 21 -7.97 -8.51 -48.69
N SER A 22 -6.89 -8.32 -47.93
CA SER A 22 -5.78 -7.38 -48.12
C SER A 22 -5.06 -7.47 -49.47
N PRO A 23 -4.31 -6.40 -49.81
CA PRO A 23 -2.87 -6.52 -49.82
C PRO A 23 -2.19 -5.52 -48.87
N LEU A 24 -1.07 -5.95 -48.30
CA LEU A 24 -0.19 -5.17 -47.42
C LEU A 24 0.25 -3.87 -48.10
N ALA A 25 -0.03 -2.74 -47.45
CA ALA A 25 0.64 -1.46 -47.68
C ALA A 25 1.04 -0.87 -46.33
N THR A 26 2.34 -0.86 -46.06
CA THR A 26 2.96 -0.19 -44.92
C THR A 26 2.87 1.32 -45.11
N GLY A 27 1.81 1.94 -44.61
CA GLY A 27 1.68 3.39 -44.48
C GLY A 27 1.64 3.78 -43.01
N ALA A 28 2.71 4.37 -42.51
CA ALA A 28 2.74 4.96 -41.18
C ALA A 28 1.79 6.16 -41.15
N LEU A 29 0.67 6.04 -40.42
CA LEU A 29 -0.18 7.17 -40.07
C LEU A 29 0.52 7.95 -38.96
N THR A 30 1.15 9.06 -39.30
CA THR A 30 1.63 10.05 -38.34
C THR A 30 0.42 10.68 -37.65
N ALA A 31 0.21 10.35 -36.37
CA ALA A 31 -0.72 11.06 -35.52
C ALA A 31 -0.25 12.51 -35.40
N GLY A 32 -1.11 13.46 -35.79
CA GLY A 32 -0.87 14.88 -35.52
C GLY A 32 -0.70 15.10 -34.03
N SER A 33 0.32 15.87 -33.65
CA SER A 33 0.56 16.28 -32.26
C SER A 33 -0.57 17.20 -31.80
N VAL A 34 -1.62 16.60 -31.23
CA VAL A 34 -2.57 17.34 -30.40
C VAL A 34 -1.78 17.81 -29.18
N ALA A 35 -1.80 19.11 -28.90
CA ALA A 35 -1.23 19.65 -27.67
C ALA A 35 -1.70 18.81 -26.48
N ALA A 36 -0.78 18.40 -25.61
CA ALA A 36 -1.13 17.57 -24.46
C ALA A 36 -2.28 18.26 -23.70
N PRO A 37 -3.37 17.54 -23.36
CA PRO A 37 -4.46 18.14 -22.60
C PRO A 37 -3.90 18.77 -21.32
N THR A 38 -4.45 19.91 -20.91
CA THR A 38 -4.09 20.60 -19.67
C THR A 38 -4.16 19.61 -18.51
N ARG A 39 -2.99 19.28 -17.95
CA ARG A 39 -2.81 18.29 -16.87
C ARG A 39 -3.08 18.93 -15.51
N ALA A 40 -4.31 19.38 -15.27
CA ALA A 40 -4.71 19.83 -13.94
C ALA A 40 -5.28 18.63 -13.18
N ALA A 41 -4.62 18.20 -12.12
CA ALA A 41 -5.19 17.25 -11.18
C ALA A 41 -6.34 17.97 -10.41
N ALA A 42 -7.58 17.49 -10.50
CA ALA A 42 -8.66 18.03 -9.66
C ALA A 42 -8.67 17.31 -8.31
N THR A 43 -7.68 17.62 -7.46
CA THR A 43 -7.63 17.18 -6.06
C THR A 43 -8.31 18.19 -5.16
N SER A 44 -8.89 17.73 -4.06
CA SER A 44 -9.52 18.56 -3.05
C SER A 44 -8.53 18.96 -1.96
N VAL A 45 -8.82 20.09 -1.31
CA VAL A 45 -8.14 20.54 -0.10
C VAL A 45 -9.15 20.47 1.04
N ASP A 46 -8.76 19.82 2.13
CA ASP A 46 -9.47 19.89 3.39
C ASP A 46 -9.15 21.22 4.07
N THR A 47 -10.16 22.08 4.17
CA THR A 47 -10.07 23.39 4.83
C THR A 47 -10.95 23.47 6.07
N THR A 48 -11.61 22.39 6.47
CA THR A 48 -12.64 22.42 7.51
C THR A 48 -12.21 21.78 8.83
N TYR A 49 -11.15 20.97 8.84
CA TYR A 49 -10.68 20.29 10.06
C TYR A 49 -10.63 21.19 11.31
N LEU A 50 -9.98 22.37 11.21
CA LEU A 50 -9.86 23.28 12.35
C LEU A 50 -11.20 23.87 12.78
N THR A 51 -12.07 24.25 11.84
CA THR A 51 -13.39 24.83 12.17
C THR A 51 -14.37 23.77 12.70
N ASP A 52 -14.21 22.52 12.26
CA ASP A 52 -15.01 21.39 12.73
C ASP A 52 -14.53 20.92 14.12
N THR A 53 -13.22 21.02 14.40
CA THR A 53 -12.62 20.74 15.72
C THR A 53 -12.89 21.85 16.73
N PHE A 54 -12.86 23.11 16.29
CA PHE A 54 -13.09 24.30 17.11
C PHE A 54 -14.23 25.16 16.54
N PRO A 55 -15.49 24.80 16.82
CA PRO A 55 -16.63 25.61 16.41
C PRO A 55 -16.51 27.05 16.91
N GLY A 56 -16.52 28.00 15.98
CA GLY A 56 -16.34 29.43 16.27
C GLY A 56 -15.05 30.03 15.70
N LEU A 57 -14.10 29.20 15.24
CA LEU A 57 -12.96 29.72 14.47
C LEU A 57 -13.42 30.31 13.13
N PRO A 58 -12.88 31.48 12.72
CA PRO A 58 -13.10 32.00 11.38
C PRO A 58 -12.37 31.15 10.33
N ALA A 59 -12.85 31.15 9.09
CA ALA A 59 -12.15 30.48 7.97
C ALA A 59 -10.74 31.04 7.71
N SER A 60 -10.52 32.31 8.07
CA SER A 60 -9.22 33.01 7.98
C SER A 60 -8.44 32.98 9.30
N ASN A 61 -8.60 31.94 10.12
CA ASN A 61 -7.90 31.83 11.40
C ASN A 61 -6.38 31.71 11.23
N ILE A 62 -5.64 31.98 12.30
CA ILE A 62 -4.18 31.91 12.34
C ILE A 62 -3.66 30.64 13.06
N LEU A 63 -4.52 29.67 13.34
CA LEU A 63 -4.15 28.45 14.04
C LEU A 63 -3.51 27.46 13.08
N GLU A 64 -2.47 26.76 13.50
CA GLU A 64 -1.85 25.69 12.73
C GLU A 64 -1.52 24.49 13.62
N THR A 65 -2.07 23.34 13.26
CA THR A 65 -1.73 22.05 13.88
C THR A 65 -0.27 21.71 13.65
N VAL A 66 0.38 21.15 14.66
CA VAL A 66 1.74 20.61 14.53
C VAL A 66 1.79 19.19 15.08
N THR A 67 2.47 18.32 14.35
CA THR A 67 2.87 17.02 14.89
C THR A 67 3.91 17.20 16.00
N TYR A 68 4.16 16.15 16.78
CA TYR A 68 5.23 16.19 17.76
C TYR A 68 6.59 16.55 17.16
N ASP A 69 7.00 15.88 16.06
CA ASP A 69 8.31 16.12 15.44
C ASP A 69 8.46 17.58 14.98
N ARG A 70 7.37 18.19 14.50
CA ARG A 70 7.37 19.60 14.13
C ARG A 70 7.33 20.55 15.32
N PHE A 71 6.56 20.23 16.36
CA PHE A 71 6.56 20.98 17.63
C PHE A 71 7.96 21.03 18.24
N GLN A 72 8.61 19.88 18.37
CA GLN A 72 9.99 19.79 18.87
C GLN A 72 10.97 20.61 18.05
N TRP A 73 10.82 20.56 16.73
CA TRP A 73 11.66 21.34 15.84
C TRP A 73 11.46 22.84 16.01
N LEU A 74 10.21 23.31 16.16
CA LEU A 74 9.89 24.73 16.41
C LEU A 74 10.57 25.23 17.69
N LEU A 75 10.59 24.43 18.76
CA LEU A 75 11.29 24.77 20.00
C LEU A 75 12.82 24.96 19.82
N ARG A 76 13.40 24.46 18.72
CA ARG A 76 14.83 24.61 18.40
C ARG A 76 15.11 25.74 17.42
N GLN A 77 14.09 26.41 16.89
CA GLN A 77 14.26 27.48 15.92
C GLN A 77 14.56 28.83 16.60
N PRO A 78 15.42 29.67 16.01
CA PRO A 78 15.54 31.05 16.46
C PRO A 78 14.24 31.81 16.22
N GLY A 79 14.01 32.86 17.00
CA GLY A 79 12.80 33.65 16.95
C GLY A 79 11.82 33.30 18.05
N GLN A 80 10.68 33.96 18.03
CA GLN A 80 9.65 33.88 19.04
C GLN A 80 8.36 33.28 18.50
N TYR A 81 7.82 32.28 19.16
CA TYR A 81 6.68 31.52 18.66
C TYR A 81 5.58 31.45 19.72
N ALA A 82 4.34 31.58 19.27
CA ALA A 82 3.16 31.40 20.12
C ALA A 82 2.62 29.97 19.95
N PHE A 83 2.42 29.28 21.07
CA PHE A 83 1.87 27.93 21.10
C PHE A 83 0.60 27.87 21.96
N VAL A 84 -0.35 27.05 21.52
CA VAL A 84 -1.37 26.47 22.39
C VAL A 84 -1.03 24.99 22.54
N ILE A 85 -0.97 24.50 23.77
CA ILE A 85 -0.67 23.11 24.09
C ILE A 85 -1.82 22.57 24.92
N GLY A 86 -2.48 21.53 24.40
CA GLY A 86 -3.65 20.91 25.03
C GLY A 86 -4.44 20.06 24.05
N SER A 87 -5.36 19.24 24.56
CA SER A 87 -6.10 18.27 23.75
C SER A 87 -7.51 18.74 23.42
N ALA A 88 -7.97 18.51 22.19
CA ALA A 88 -9.36 18.80 21.81
C ALA A 88 -10.38 17.95 22.57
N ALA A 89 -9.94 16.87 23.21
CA ALA A 89 -10.75 16.03 24.06
C ALA A 89 -10.85 16.55 25.51
N ASP A 90 -10.07 17.58 25.87
CA ASP A 90 -10.00 18.12 27.22
C ASP A 90 -11.19 19.07 27.50
N ALA A 91 -11.66 19.04 28.74
CA ALA A 91 -12.88 19.75 29.12
C ALA A 91 -12.73 21.26 28.96
N GLY A 92 -13.52 21.84 28.04
CA GLY A 92 -13.56 23.28 27.79
C GLY A 92 -12.38 23.83 26.98
N PHE A 93 -11.43 23.00 26.57
CA PHE A 93 -10.27 23.43 25.76
C PHE A 93 -10.70 24.13 24.48
N THR A 94 -11.67 23.56 23.76
CA THR A 94 -12.12 24.06 22.45
C THR A 94 -12.54 25.54 22.47
N SER A 95 -13.31 25.95 23.49
CA SER A 95 -13.72 27.35 23.68
C SER A 95 -12.53 28.27 23.95
N LYS A 96 -11.55 27.80 24.74
CA LYS A 96 -10.35 28.56 25.10
C LYS A 96 -9.41 28.75 23.91
N VAL A 97 -9.32 27.77 23.01
CA VAL A 97 -8.59 27.91 21.74
C VAL A 97 -9.22 28.98 20.85
N VAL A 98 -10.56 29.01 20.74
CA VAL A 98 -11.26 30.06 19.96
C VAL A 98 -10.99 31.45 20.54
N GLN A 99 -11.02 31.60 21.87
CA GLN A 99 -10.68 32.85 22.54
C GLN A 99 -9.21 33.24 22.32
N THR A 100 -8.30 32.28 22.41
CA THR A 100 -6.86 32.48 22.16
C THR A 100 -6.58 32.93 20.73
N GLU A 101 -7.20 32.28 19.73
CA GLU A 101 -7.06 32.67 18.33
C GLU A 101 -7.57 34.09 18.11
N ALA A 102 -8.75 34.42 18.64
CA ALA A 102 -9.34 35.73 18.50
C ALA A 102 -8.45 36.82 19.13
N ALA A 103 -7.93 36.58 20.33
CA ALA A 103 -7.02 37.49 21.04
C ALA A 103 -5.71 37.69 20.29
N ALA A 104 -5.04 36.60 19.89
CA ALA A 104 -3.76 36.66 19.19
C ALA A 104 -3.90 37.32 17.81
N ARG A 105 -4.97 37.02 17.07
CA ARG A 105 -5.26 37.65 15.78
C ARG A 105 -5.58 39.13 15.94
N ALA A 106 -6.36 39.51 16.94
CA ALA A 106 -6.66 40.92 17.24
C ALA A 106 -5.40 41.70 17.63
N ALA A 107 -4.46 41.07 18.34
CA ALA A 107 -3.18 41.65 18.69
C ALA A 107 -2.20 41.76 17.49
N GLY A 108 -2.48 41.05 16.39
CA GLY A 108 -1.67 41.10 15.16
C GLY A 108 -0.68 39.94 14.99
N ALA A 109 -0.82 38.85 15.76
CA ALA A 109 -0.03 37.64 15.55
C ALA A 109 -0.32 37.04 14.17
N LYS A 110 0.72 36.54 13.50
CA LYS A 110 0.57 35.90 12.19
C LYS A 110 0.19 34.42 12.28
N LYS A 111 0.52 33.80 13.40
CA LYS A 111 0.45 32.35 13.58
C LYS A 111 0.39 32.00 15.07
N VAL A 112 -0.43 31.01 15.41
CA VAL A 112 -0.40 30.30 16.68
C VAL A 112 -0.32 28.81 16.37
N TYR A 113 0.68 28.11 16.88
CA TYR A 113 0.84 26.68 16.65
C TYR A 113 0.12 25.90 17.73
N TRP A 114 -0.71 24.94 17.34
CA TRP A 114 -1.39 24.04 18.26
C TRP A 114 -0.74 22.66 18.24
N PHE A 115 -0.19 22.27 19.40
CA PHE A 115 0.27 20.90 19.64
C PHE A 115 -0.74 20.20 20.54
N ASP A 116 -1.30 19.09 20.04
CA ASP A 116 -2.14 18.18 20.83
C ASP A 116 -1.27 17.07 21.45
N PRO A 117 -1.08 17.07 22.79
CA PRO A 117 -0.29 16.04 23.47
C PRO A 117 -0.97 14.66 23.50
N ASN A 118 -2.29 14.61 23.28
CA ASN A 118 -3.01 13.38 22.97
C ASN A 118 -2.89 13.08 21.48
N LEU A 119 -1.92 12.24 21.14
CA LEU A 119 -1.54 11.99 19.74
C LEU A 119 -2.67 11.37 18.90
N THR A 120 -3.74 10.89 19.52
CA THR A 120 -4.95 10.39 18.85
C THR A 120 -6.11 11.36 18.84
N GLY A 121 -6.06 12.44 19.63
CA GLY A 121 -7.16 13.38 19.86
C GLY A 121 -8.43 12.72 20.45
N ASP A 122 -8.31 11.53 21.02
CA ASP A 122 -9.42 10.71 21.51
C ASP A 122 -9.22 10.40 23.00
N ALA A 123 -10.10 10.89 23.87
CA ALA A 123 -10.02 10.66 25.32
C ALA A 123 -10.72 9.36 25.77
N SER A 124 -11.20 8.52 24.85
CA SER A 124 -11.80 7.24 25.24
C SER A 124 -10.75 6.33 25.88
N ALA A 125 -11.18 5.57 26.88
CA ALA A 125 -10.30 4.73 27.68
C ALA A 125 -9.42 3.77 26.85
N THR A 126 -9.87 3.34 25.67
CA THR A 126 -9.10 2.41 24.82
C THR A 126 -8.22 3.10 23.79
N LYS A 127 -8.42 4.39 23.50
CA LYS A 127 -7.74 5.12 22.42
C LYS A 127 -6.92 6.33 22.88
N ASN A 128 -7.00 6.69 24.16
CA ASN A 128 -6.18 7.73 24.75
C ASN A 128 -4.69 7.49 24.55
N LEU A 129 -4.01 8.45 23.93
CA LEU A 129 -2.55 8.53 23.80
C LEU A 129 -2.01 9.89 24.28
N ASP A 130 -2.57 10.45 25.37
CA ASP A 130 -2.04 11.64 26.03
C ASP A 130 -0.64 11.38 26.61
N THR A 131 0.36 12.03 26.02
CA THR A 131 1.75 11.90 26.40
C THR A 131 2.11 12.66 27.68
N ARG A 132 1.26 13.59 28.14
CA ARG A 132 1.44 14.27 29.43
C ARG A 132 0.99 13.38 30.59
N ASP A 133 -0.11 12.66 30.40
CA ASP A 133 -0.64 11.66 31.34
C ASP A 133 -0.55 10.23 30.77
N PRO A 134 0.65 9.62 30.78
CA PRO A 134 0.84 8.27 30.27
C PRO A 134 0.11 7.20 31.10
N SER A 135 -0.38 7.51 32.30
CA SER A 135 -1.10 6.54 33.14
C SER A 135 -2.48 6.20 32.57
N GLY A 136 -3.08 7.13 31.83
CA GLY A 136 -4.36 6.95 31.14
C GLY A 136 -4.26 6.21 29.80
N ILE A 137 -3.05 5.84 29.34
CA ILE A 137 -2.85 5.11 28.09
C ILE A 137 -3.11 3.61 28.31
N ASN A 138 -4.00 3.01 27.53
CA ASN A 138 -4.37 1.58 27.61
C ASN A 138 -3.31 0.63 27.02
N LEU A 139 -2.08 0.73 27.53
CA LEU A 139 -0.95 -0.13 27.18
C LEU A 139 -0.16 -0.51 28.44
N GLY A 140 0.74 -1.49 28.32
CA GLY A 140 1.60 -1.87 29.44
C GLY A 140 2.54 -0.73 29.89
N THR A 141 2.96 -0.76 31.15
CA THR A 141 3.78 0.30 31.80
C THR A 141 5.05 0.69 31.04
N ALA A 142 5.70 -0.28 30.38
CA ALA A 142 6.88 0.00 29.55
C ALA A 142 6.54 0.89 28.35
N SER A 143 5.42 0.62 27.66
CA SER A 143 4.91 1.47 26.59
C SER A 143 4.49 2.83 27.15
N GLN A 144 3.69 2.89 28.22
CA GLN A 144 3.29 4.14 28.88
C GLN A 144 4.50 5.03 29.20
N THR A 145 5.58 4.45 29.73
CA THR A 145 6.83 5.19 30.02
C THR A 145 7.43 5.83 28.77
N ILE A 146 7.47 5.11 27.65
CA ILE A 146 8.00 5.61 26.37
C ILE A 146 7.10 6.72 25.80
N TYR A 147 5.77 6.57 25.88
CA TYR A 147 4.85 7.64 25.49
C TYR A 147 5.07 8.89 26.35
N GLY A 148 5.18 8.74 27.67
CA GLY A 148 5.49 9.85 28.59
C GLY A 148 6.85 10.51 28.36
N ASN A 149 7.82 9.77 27.79
CA ASN A 149 9.10 10.35 27.37
C ASN A 149 8.93 11.38 26.25
N THR A 150 7.89 11.28 25.43
CA THR A 150 7.58 12.25 24.38
C THR A 150 7.41 13.65 24.98
N TRP A 151 6.56 13.79 26.00
CA TRP A 151 6.35 15.06 26.69
C TRP A 151 7.59 15.49 27.51
N ARG A 152 8.17 14.58 28.30
CA ARG A 152 9.39 14.88 29.08
C ARG A 152 10.58 15.30 28.22
N ASN A 153 10.69 14.81 26.99
CA ASN A 153 11.70 15.24 26.04
C ASN A 153 11.46 16.70 25.58
N ALA A 154 10.22 17.10 25.33
CA ALA A 154 9.92 18.51 25.03
C ALA A 154 10.24 19.42 26.23
N LEU A 155 9.92 18.97 27.45
CA LEU A 155 10.32 19.66 28.69
C LEU A 155 11.83 19.83 28.78
N GLY A 156 12.59 18.74 28.71
CA GLY A 156 14.04 18.77 28.88
C GLY A 156 14.81 19.46 27.75
N GLN A 157 14.28 19.49 26.52
CA GLN A 157 14.93 20.16 25.40
C GLN A 157 14.70 21.68 25.36
N GLY A 158 13.67 22.21 26.03
CA GLY A 158 13.45 23.64 25.94
C GLY A 158 12.31 24.26 26.74
N LEU A 159 11.38 23.50 27.33
CA LEU A 159 10.20 24.08 27.99
C LEU A 159 10.28 24.11 29.52
N GLY A 160 10.89 23.11 30.15
CA GLY A 160 10.83 22.93 31.59
C GLY A 160 12.19 22.62 32.21
N ASN A 161 12.21 22.61 33.54
CA ASN A 161 13.41 22.38 34.33
C ASN A 161 13.46 20.94 34.88
N GLY A 162 14.67 20.45 35.14
CA GLY A 162 14.86 19.19 35.88
C GLY A 162 14.90 17.91 35.04
N PHE A 163 14.73 18.00 33.71
CA PHE A 163 14.89 16.85 32.81
C PHE A 163 16.00 17.06 31.80
N LYS A 164 16.90 16.09 31.68
CA LYS A 164 17.93 16.07 30.65
C LYS A 164 17.58 15.11 29.55
N ALA A 165 17.51 15.61 28.33
CA ALA A 165 17.40 14.82 27.11
C ALA A 165 18.78 14.63 26.48
N VAL A 166 19.25 13.38 26.42
CA VAL A 166 20.51 13.02 25.74
C VAL A 166 20.19 12.25 24.47
N THR A 167 20.62 12.78 23.34
CA THR A 167 20.46 12.10 22.05
C THR A 167 21.67 11.21 21.78
N SER A 168 21.43 9.95 21.41
CA SER A 168 22.44 9.00 20.94
C SER A 168 21.93 8.31 19.68
N GLY A 169 22.49 8.68 18.52
CA GLY A 169 21.96 8.25 17.23
C GLY A 169 20.51 8.69 17.03
N SER A 170 19.59 7.73 16.84
CA SER A 170 18.14 7.96 16.69
C SER A 170 17.34 7.75 17.99
N THR A 171 18.00 7.77 19.14
CA THR A 171 17.35 7.48 20.43
C THR A 171 17.59 8.63 21.40
N VAL A 172 16.57 9.02 22.15
CA VAL A 172 16.69 9.97 23.26
C VAL A 172 16.53 9.24 24.59
N THR A 173 17.49 9.45 25.49
CA THR A 173 17.40 9.01 26.90
C THR A 173 17.08 10.21 27.79
N LEU A 174 16.20 9.99 28.78
CA LEU A 174 15.76 11.03 29.72
C LEU A 174 16.17 10.67 31.14
N THR A 175 16.77 11.63 31.84
CA THR A 175 17.14 11.51 33.26
C THR A 175 16.74 12.77 34.00
N ALA A 176 16.46 12.64 35.30
CA ALA A 176 16.36 13.81 36.18
C ALA A 176 17.74 14.48 36.27
N ASP A 177 17.78 15.80 36.14
CA ASP A 177 19.00 16.60 36.25
C ASP A 177 18.64 18.04 36.62
N ASP A 178 18.88 18.42 37.88
CA ASP A 178 18.57 19.75 38.41
C ASP A 178 19.38 20.88 37.75
N SER A 179 20.46 20.55 37.05
CA SER A 179 21.25 21.53 36.31
C SER A 179 20.58 22.00 35.02
N VAL A 180 19.55 21.28 34.53
CA VAL A 180 18.78 21.71 33.37
C VAL A 180 17.76 22.75 33.80
N VAL A 181 18.01 23.99 33.39
CA VAL A 181 17.11 25.13 33.55
C VAL A 181 16.82 25.68 32.16
N ASN A 182 15.55 25.62 31.74
CA ASN A 182 15.06 26.20 30.50
C ASN A 182 14.13 27.40 30.76
N ASP A 183 13.57 27.50 31.96
CA ASP A 183 12.59 28.50 32.37
C ASP A 183 12.96 28.96 33.78
N ALA A 184 13.80 29.99 33.90
CA ALA A 184 14.40 30.36 35.18
C ALA A 184 13.48 31.18 36.07
N VAL A 185 12.58 31.97 35.47
CA VAL A 185 11.71 32.93 36.16
C VAL A 185 10.26 32.45 36.09
N ASP A 186 9.65 32.24 37.26
CA ASP A 186 8.27 31.72 37.37
C ASP A 186 8.01 30.48 36.49
N PRO A 187 8.79 29.40 36.71
CA PRO A 187 8.79 28.27 35.81
C PRO A 187 7.42 27.62 35.69
N LEU A 188 6.93 27.48 34.47
CA LEU A 188 5.65 26.80 34.21
C LEU A 188 5.73 25.30 34.56
N TRP A 189 6.87 24.68 34.28
CA TRP A 189 7.17 23.29 34.55
C TRP A 189 8.53 23.13 35.24
N ASP A 190 8.52 23.03 36.57
CA ASP A 190 9.72 22.81 37.38
C ASP A 190 9.73 21.41 38.03
N TYR A 191 10.50 20.48 37.47
CA TYR A 191 10.65 19.12 37.99
C TYR A 191 11.97 18.88 38.72
N ARG A 192 12.69 19.96 39.08
CA ARG A 192 13.91 19.86 39.90
C ARG A 192 13.58 19.33 41.28
N SER A 193 14.59 18.81 41.99
CA SER A 193 14.41 18.29 43.35
C SER A 193 13.98 19.35 44.37
N SER A 194 14.27 20.63 44.10
CA SER A 194 13.90 21.79 44.93
C SER A 194 13.25 22.87 44.05
N PRO A 195 11.99 22.68 43.61
CA PRO A 195 11.36 23.57 42.66
C PRO A 195 10.90 24.88 43.32
N ALA A 196 10.89 25.98 42.56
CA ALA A 196 10.43 27.29 43.07
C ALA A 196 8.91 27.35 43.26
N ALA A 197 8.18 26.60 42.42
CA ALA A 197 6.74 26.40 42.49
C ALA A 197 6.41 24.98 41.96
N ALA A 198 5.23 24.45 42.33
CA ALA A 198 4.80 23.19 41.75
C ALA A 198 4.58 23.34 40.24
N PRO A 199 5.04 22.37 39.42
CA PRO A 199 4.81 22.41 37.97
C PRO A 199 3.30 22.40 37.69
N ALA A 200 2.90 22.93 36.54
CA ALA A 200 1.55 22.76 36.04
C ALA A 200 1.14 21.27 36.05
N ALA A 201 -0.15 21.02 36.29
CA ALA A 201 -0.69 19.67 36.27
C ALA A 201 -0.43 19.00 34.91
N ALA A 202 -0.34 17.67 34.90
CA ALA A 202 -0.06 16.93 33.67
C ALA A 202 -1.12 17.17 32.58
N ASP A 203 -2.37 17.34 32.97
CA ASP A 203 -3.51 17.65 32.11
C ASP A 203 -3.75 19.15 31.90
N GLU A 204 -2.82 20.02 32.34
CA GLU A 204 -2.99 21.47 32.16
C GLU A 204 -2.86 21.85 30.68
N ASP A 205 -3.85 22.58 30.19
CA ASP A 205 -3.81 23.24 28.89
C ASP A 205 -3.26 24.65 29.02
N VAL A 206 -2.41 25.06 28.09
CA VAL A 206 -1.69 26.33 28.20
C VAL A 206 -1.60 27.06 26.87
N PHE A 207 -1.53 28.38 26.96
CA PHE A 207 -0.95 29.23 25.94
C PHE A 207 0.44 29.68 26.39
N ILE A 208 1.43 29.62 25.51
CA ILE A 208 2.80 30.09 25.80
C ILE A 208 3.34 30.95 24.66
N VAL A 209 4.16 31.94 25.02
CA VAL A 209 5.06 32.62 24.09
C VAL A 209 6.49 32.16 24.39
N TYR A 210 7.14 31.60 23.39
CA TYR A 210 8.41 30.89 23.52
C TYR A 210 9.49 31.54 22.68
N ASP A 211 10.68 31.74 23.24
CA ASP A 211 11.89 32.16 22.54
C ASP A 211 13.09 31.39 23.09
N LYS A 212 13.65 30.50 22.28
CA LYS A 212 14.72 29.60 22.72
C LYS A 212 16.00 30.31 23.19
N ASN A 213 16.20 31.56 22.76
CA ASN A 213 17.41 32.34 23.05
C ASN A 213 17.15 33.37 24.16
N HIS A 214 15.92 33.43 24.69
CA HIS A 214 15.62 34.36 25.76
C HIS A 214 16.31 33.94 27.05
N THR A 215 16.92 34.92 27.71
CA THR A 215 17.58 34.76 29.00
C THR A 215 17.13 35.85 29.95
N SER A 216 16.97 35.52 31.23
CA SER A 216 16.69 36.47 32.30
C SER A 216 17.73 36.30 33.40
N GLY A 217 18.37 37.41 33.80
CA GLY A 217 19.44 37.38 34.80
C GLY A 217 20.66 36.54 34.41
N GLY A 218 20.88 36.28 33.11
CA GLY A 218 21.95 35.42 32.59
C GLY A 218 21.62 33.92 32.57
N SER A 219 20.42 33.53 32.99
CA SER A 219 19.91 32.15 32.91
C SER A 219 18.94 32.00 31.74
N ASP A 220 18.87 30.81 31.16
CA ASP A 220 17.86 30.45 30.17
C ASP A 220 16.45 30.66 30.74
N ASP A 221 15.61 31.37 30.00
CA ASP A 221 14.25 31.74 30.42
C ASP A 221 13.33 31.72 29.19
N LYS A 222 13.24 30.55 28.57
CA LYS A 222 12.77 30.39 27.18
C LYS A 222 11.26 30.59 27.04
N ILE A 223 10.49 30.47 28.12
CA ILE A 223 9.07 30.82 28.13
C ILE A 223 8.94 32.28 28.57
N ARG A 224 8.67 33.16 27.61
CA ARG A 224 8.57 34.61 27.85
C ARG A 224 7.35 34.98 28.70
N SER A 225 6.27 34.23 28.52
CA SER A 225 4.99 34.44 29.18
C SER A 225 4.08 33.23 28.91
N TRP A 226 3.16 32.95 29.83
CA TRP A 226 2.23 31.85 29.69
C TRP A 226 0.86 32.16 30.31
N VAL A 227 -0.16 31.39 29.92
CA VAL A 227 -1.51 31.39 30.50
C VAL A 227 -1.90 29.95 30.81
N LYS A 228 -2.23 29.67 32.08
CA LYS A 228 -2.86 28.41 32.49
C LYS A 228 -4.36 28.51 32.26
N PHE A 229 -4.90 27.66 31.40
CA PHE A 229 -6.30 27.71 31.05
C PHE A 229 -7.22 27.29 32.20
N SER A 230 -6.76 26.47 33.14
CA SER A 230 -7.54 26.11 34.34
C SER A 230 -7.70 27.28 35.32
N ALA A 231 -6.75 28.21 35.32
CA ALA A 231 -6.70 29.36 36.23
C ALA A 231 -7.30 30.64 35.63
N SER A 232 -7.57 30.66 34.32
CA SER A 232 -8.07 31.84 33.61
C SER A 232 -9.59 31.93 33.63
N SER A 233 -10.10 33.07 34.09
CA SER A 233 -11.53 33.44 33.99
C SER A 233 -11.86 34.24 32.73
N ASP A 234 -10.85 34.83 32.08
CA ASP A 234 -10.94 35.55 30.81
C ASP A 234 -9.69 35.28 29.95
N VAL A 235 -9.76 34.21 29.15
CA VAL A 235 -8.62 33.80 28.30
C VAL A 235 -8.27 34.87 27.27
N THR A 236 -9.24 35.67 26.82
CA THR A 236 -8.99 36.72 25.83
C THR A 236 -8.09 37.81 26.41
N SER A 237 -8.41 38.28 27.63
CA SER A 237 -7.62 39.26 28.35
C SER A 237 -6.24 38.71 28.74
N ASP A 238 -6.18 37.47 29.23
CA ASP A 238 -4.94 36.86 29.70
C ASP A 238 -3.96 36.59 28.55
N VAL A 239 -4.44 36.09 27.41
CA VAL A 239 -3.60 35.91 26.20
C VAL A 239 -3.11 37.23 25.66
N THR A 240 -3.95 38.26 25.64
CA THR A 240 -3.54 39.61 25.23
C THR A 240 -2.42 40.15 26.13
N SER A 241 -2.54 39.92 27.43
CA SER A 241 -1.54 40.33 28.43
C SER A 241 -0.24 39.55 28.29
N ALA A 242 -0.31 38.24 28.06
CA ALA A 242 0.87 37.40 27.81
C ALA A 242 1.63 37.87 26.55
N LEU A 243 0.92 38.12 25.44
CA LEU A 243 1.52 38.67 24.22
C LEU A 243 2.18 40.02 24.46
N ALA A 244 1.55 40.92 25.23
CA ALA A 244 2.11 42.22 25.57
C ALA A 244 3.38 42.08 26.45
N ALA A 245 3.37 41.18 27.44
CA ALA A 245 4.53 40.90 28.28
C ALA A 245 5.71 40.34 27.46
N ALA A 246 5.41 39.54 26.45
CA ALA A 246 6.37 39.07 25.47
C ALA A 246 6.67 40.10 24.36
N GLY A 247 6.53 41.40 24.58
CA GLY A 247 6.94 42.45 23.63
C GLY A 247 5.98 42.70 22.46
N GLY A 248 4.77 42.14 22.50
CA GLY A 248 3.67 42.38 21.56
C GLY A 248 3.60 41.37 20.43
N ALA A 249 2.41 41.16 19.87
CA ALA A 249 2.19 40.07 18.90
C ALA A 249 2.94 40.22 17.56
N SER A 250 3.47 41.42 17.24
CA SER A 250 4.32 41.65 16.07
C SER A 250 5.68 40.98 16.16
N THR A 251 6.13 40.58 17.36
CA THR A 251 7.38 39.83 17.55
C THR A 251 7.20 38.33 17.34
N ILE A 252 5.96 37.84 17.21
CA ILE A 252 5.68 36.43 16.99
C ILE A 252 6.01 36.06 15.53
N ASP A 253 7.05 35.25 15.40
CA ASP A 253 7.53 34.68 14.16
C ASP A 253 6.63 33.57 13.64
N ALA A 254 6.64 33.42 12.32
CA ALA A 254 5.99 32.32 11.62
C ALA A 254 7.01 31.70 10.66
N THR A 255 7.05 30.37 10.59
CA THR A 255 7.96 29.63 9.72
C THR A 255 7.20 28.63 8.87
N SER A 256 7.72 28.38 7.67
CA SER A 256 7.06 27.51 6.70
C SER A 256 7.25 26.02 7.04
N GLN A 257 6.33 25.18 6.59
CA GLN A 257 6.52 23.73 6.62
C GLN A 257 7.77 23.28 5.86
N PHE A 258 8.13 24.00 4.78
CA PHE A 258 9.33 23.68 4.01
C PHE A 258 10.62 23.81 4.85
N ALA A 259 10.69 24.82 5.73
CA ALA A 259 11.85 24.98 6.61
C ALA A 259 12.06 23.74 7.50
N TRP A 260 10.96 23.20 8.04
CA TRP A 260 10.98 21.93 8.78
C TRP A 260 11.40 20.76 7.89
N TRP A 261 10.75 20.58 6.74
CA TRP A 261 11.06 19.47 5.83
C TRP A 261 12.54 19.46 5.41
N LYS A 262 13.09 20.63 5.06
CA LYS A 262 14.50 20.80 4.70
C LYS A 262 15.42 20.41 5.85
N ASP A 263 15.21 20.99 7.02
CA ASP A 263 16.07 20.74 8.17
C ASP A 263 15.96 19.30 8.67
N ALA A 264 14.74 18.76 8.83
CA ALA A 264 14.51 17.40 9.28
C ALA A 264 15.05 16.35 8.29
N ALA A 265 14.85 16.53 6.98
CA ALA A 265 15.37 15.60 5.98
C ALA A 265 16.91 15.61 5.94
N ASN A 266 17.53 16.80 5.92
CA ASN A 266 18.99 16.94 5.81
C ASN A 266 19.69 16.53 7.11
N SER A 267 19.17 16.92 8.28
CA SER A 267 19.75 16.53 9.58
C SER A 267 19.70 15.02 9.78
N LYS A 268 18.56 14.36 9.55
CA LYS A 268 18.45 12.90 9.67
C LYS A 268 19.31 12.16 8.63
N HIS A 269 19.52 12.74 7.44
CA HIS A 269 20.47 12.20 6.45
C HIS A 269 21.90 12.25 6.94
N ARG A 270 22.36 13.44 7.34
CA ARG A 270 23.73 13.63 7.85
C ARG A 270 24.00 12.77 9.07
N THR A 271 23.08 12.71 10.03
CA THR A 271 23.23 11.88 11.25
C THR A 271 23.27 10.38 10.96
N GLN A 272 22.60 9.90 9.91
CA GLN A 272 22.61 8.47 9.58
C GLN A 272 23.88 8.06 8.81
N TYR A 273 24.51 8.99 8.08
CA TYR A 273 25.65 8.70 7.18
C TYR A 273 26.92 9.51 7.51
N VAL A 274 27.11 9.90 8.78
CA VAL A 274 28.17 10.82 9.28
C VAL A 274 29.60 10.41 8.90
N SER A 275 29.89 9.10 8.85
CA SER A 275 31.24 8.58 8.61
C SER A 275 31.64 8.49 7.14
N ASP A 276 30.76 8.87 6.22
CA ASP A 276 30.89 8.60 4.81
C ASP A 276 30.75 9.88 3.98
N SER A 277 31.45 9.95 2.85
CA SER A 277 31.45 11.15 2.02
C SER A 277 30.14 11.37 1.28
N ASP A 278 29.86 12.61 0.88
CA ASP A 278 28.78 12.95 -0.06
C ASP A 278 28.91 12.20 -1.38
N ALA A 279 30.12 11.79 -1.78
CA ALA A 279 30.30 10.93 -2.95
C ALA A 279 29.68 9.53 -2.73
N ARG A 280 29.60 9.06 -1.48
CA ARG A 280 29.05 7.76 -1.09
C ARG A 280 27.59 7.81 -0.68
N TYR A 281 27.01 8.91 -0.20
CA TYR A 281 25.58 8.96 0.19
C TYR A 281 24.85 10.22 -0.26
N GLY A 282 25.45 11.03 -1.11
CA GLY A 282 24.85 12.30 -1.53
C GLY A 282 24.91 13.33 -0.41
N GLY A 283 24.86 14.59 -0.80
CA GLY A 283 24.79 15.70 0.14
C GLY A 283 23.36 15.92 0.66
N ASP A 284 23.00 17.19 0.81
CA ASP A 284 21.68 17.60 1.28
C ASP A 284 20.55 17.09 0.37
N ILE A 285 19.49 16.58 1.00
CA ILE A 285 18.30 16.03 0.33
C ILE A 285 17.42 17.14 -0.26
N LEU A 286 17.32 18.25 0.45
CA LEU A 286 16.55 19.43 0.06
C LEU A 286 17.42 20.69 0.15
N SER A 287 17.24 21.58 -0.82
CA SER A 287 17.89 22.89 -0.92
C SER A 287 16.84 23.99 -0.93
N ASP A 288 17.21 25.25 -0.67
CA ASP A 288 16.26 26.37 -0.69
C ASP A 288 15.48 26.51 -2.01
N ALA A 289 16.09 26.12 -3.13
CA ALA A 289 15.44 26.12 -4.43
C ALA A 289 14.22 25.19 -4.50
N ASP A 290 14.18 24.12 -3.71
CA ASP A 290 13.08 23.15 -3.74
C ASP A 290 11.79 23.72 -3.14
N GLY A 291 11.90 24.74 -2.27
CA GLY A 291 10.78 25.46 -1.66
C GLY A 291 10.55 26.89 -2.18
N ALA A 292 11.39 27.39 -3.10
CA ALA A 292 11.30 28.77 -3.60
C ALA A 292 9.96 29.07 -4.28
N ASP A 293 9.42 28.10 -5.03
CA ASP A 293 8.10 28.21 -5.68
C ASP A 293 6.97 27.57 -4.84
N GLY A 294 7.12 27.58 -3.52
CA GLY A 294 6.18 26.96 -2.59
C GLY A 294 6.41 25.47 -2.36
N TRP A 295 5.63 24.94 -1.42
CA TRP A 295 5.73 23.58 -0.90
C TRP A 295 4.35 22.98 -0.66
N ASN A 296 4.05 21.89 -1.35
CA ASN A 296 2.70 21.30 -1.40
C ASN A 296 2.55 20.04 -0.53
N ILE A 297 3.60 19.63 0.20
CA ILE A 297 3.52 18.49 1.13
C ILE A 297 3.20 19.01 2.53
N GLN A 298 1.95 18.81 2.96
CA GLN A 298 1.42 19.25 4.25
C GLN A 298 1.45 18.10 5.25
N GLN A 299 2.24 18.22 6.30
CA GLN A 299 2.22 17.25 7.40
C GLN A 299 0.90 17.35 8.16
N ILE A 300 0.31 16.20 8.50
CA ILE A 300 -0.92 16.11 9.26
C ILE A 300 -0.77 15.19 10.47
N THR A 301 -1.54 15.50 11.51
CA THR A 301 -1.73 14.68 12.70
C THR A 301 -2.69 13.50 12.42
N TYR A 302 -2.81 12.57 13.37
CA TYR A 302 -3.76 11.46 13.24
C TYR A 302 -5.24 11.91 13.24
N PRO A 303 -5.68 12.84 14.10
CA PRO A 303 -7.02 13.42 14.00
C PRO A 303 -7.33 14.05 12.64
N GLU A 304 -6.37 14.79 12.07
CA GLU A 304 -6.49 15.36 10.72
C GLU A 304 -6.64 14.28 9.65
N LEU A 305 -5.87 13.19 9.74
CA LEU A 305 -6.03 12.04 8.85
C LEU A 305 -7.45 11.45 8.95
N LEU A 306 -7.95 11.23 10.16
CA LEU A 306 -9.30 10.67 10.36
C LEU A 306 -10.39 11.59 9.80
N HIS A 307 -10.26 12.90 10.01
CA HIS A 307 -11.17 13.90 9.47
C HIS A 307 -11.16 13.88 7.93
N LEU A 308 -9.97 14.00 7.32
CA LEU A 308 -9.78 13.96 5.87
C LEU A 308 -10.38 12.70 5.25
N LEU A 309 -10.24 11.56 5.92
CA LEU A 309 -10.78 10.28 5.46
C LEU A 309 -12.31 10.17 5.62
N ASP A 310 -12.96 11.00 6.46
CA ASP A 310 -14.43 11.03 6.63
C ASP A 310 -15.15 12.12 5.84
N VAL A 311 -14.44 13.08 5.22
CA VAL A 311 -15.06 14.10 4.36
C VAL A 311 -15.92 13.44 3.26
N LYS A 312 -17.22 13.74 3.28
CA LYS A 312 -18.26 13.02 2.50
C LYS A 312 -19.36 13.91 1.93
N ASP A 313 -19.17 15.22 1.95
CA ASP A 313 -20.11 16.21 1.42
C ASP A 313 -20.20 16.21 -0.11
N ASP A 314 -19.15 15.77 -0.82
CA ASP A 314 -19.16 15.55 -2.27
C ASP A 314 -18.49 14.22 -2.63
N ALA A 315 -19.16 13.42 -3.46
CA ALA A 315 -18.67 12.15 -3.97
C ALA A 315 -17.36 12.26 -4.77
N LYS A 316 -17.06 13.44 -5.34
CA LYS A 316 -15.87 13.71 -6.17
C LYS A 316 -14.66 14.17 -5.37
N LYS A 317 -14.83 14.52 -4.08
CA LYS A 317 -13.70 14.92 -3.25
C LYS A 317 -12.68 13.81 -3.16
N ASN A 318 -11.44 14.16 -3.48
CA ASN A 318 -10.35 13.22 -3.49
C ASN A 318 -9.07 13.89 -2.99
N PHE A 319 -8.28 13.13 -2.25
CA PHE A 319 -7.08 13.62 -1.57
C PHE A 319 -5.89 12.78 -1.96
N VAL A 320 -4.71 13.40 -2.08
CA VAL A 320 -3.45 12.68 -2.22
C VAL A 320 -2.80 12.59 -0.85
N ILE A 321 -2.50 11.36 -0.42
CA ILE A 321 -1.93 11.08 0.90
C ILE A 321 -0.59 10.37 0.72
N LEU A 322 0.47 10.92 1.31
CA LEU A 322 1.80 10.34 1.41
C LEU A 322 1.98 9.75 2.82
N PHE A 323 2.11 8.43 2.91
CA PHE A 323 2.49 7.75 4.14
C PHE A 323 4.02 7.63 4.23
N GLY A 324 4.60 8.15 5.31
CA GLY A 324 6.03 8.05 5.59
C GLY A 324 6.60 9.28 6.30
N GLY A 325 7.61 9.08 7.14
CA GLY A 325 8.31 10.16 7.83
C GLY A 325 9.74 10.37 7.34
N THR A 326 10.34 11.49 7.72
CA THR A 326 11.75 11.84 7.43
C THR A 326 12.75 10.88 8.07
N TRP A 327 12.30 10.10 9.05
CA TRP A 327 13.05 9.03 9.67
C TRP A 327 13.43 7.90 8.69
N CYS A 328 12.67 7.74 7.60
CA CYS A 328 12.98 6.78 6.55
C CYS A 328 13.74 7.46 5.41
N HIS A 329 14.92 6.96 5.07
CA HIS A 329 15.70 7.47 3.94
C HIS A 329 14.98 7.29 2.60
N ASN A 330 14.17 6.24 2.44
CA ASN A 330 13.30 6.07 1.26
C ASN A 330 12.35 7.26 1.08
N THR A 331 11.71 7.71 2.17
CA THR A 331 10.78 8.84 2.14
C THR A 331 11.53 10.12 1.80
N ARG A 332 12.63 10.39 2.51
CA ARG A 332 13.48 11.57 2.26
C ARG A 332 13.88 11.68 0.79
N ALA A 333 14.30 10.55 0.20
CA ALA A 333 14.84 10.50 -1.15
C ALA A 333 13.88 11.00 -2.24
N VAL A 334 12.56 10.93 -2.02
CA VAL A 334 11.55 11.30 -3.03
C VAL A 334 10.81 12.60 -2.75
N LEU A 335 11.01 13.25 -1.60
CA LEU A 335 10.27 14.46 -1.19
C LEU A 335 10.30 15.56 -2.25
N LYS A 336 11.49 15.82 -2.82
CA LYS A 336 11.70 16.79 -3.90
C LYS A 336 10.81 16.50 -5.11
N HIS A 337 10.84 15.27 -5.61
CA HIS A 337 10.09 14.86 -6.80
C HIS A 337 8.58 14.84 -6.55
N VAL A 338 8.15 14.40 -5.36
CA VAL A 338 6.74 14.48 -4.94
C VAL A 338 6.27 15.94 -4.92
N ASN A 339 7.05 16.87 -4.36
CA ASN A 339 6.69 18.29 -4.35
C ASN A 339 6.65 18.88 -5.77
N GLN A 340 7.61 18.53 -6.64
CA GLN A 340 7.63 18.98 -8.04
C GLN A 340 6.39 18.53 -8.81
N GLU A 341 6.02 17.24 -8.72
CA GLU A 341 4.83 16.72 -9.38
C GLU A 341 3.54 17.27 -8.76
N ALA A 342 3.49 17.44 -7.44
CA ALA A 342 2.37 18.08 -6.76
C ALA A 342 2.17 19.54 -7.24
N LYS A 343 3.25 20.34 -7.35
CA LYS A 343 3.20 21.71 -7.87
C LYS A 343 2.75 21.75 -9.32
N LYS A 344 3.36 20.93 -10.17
CA LYS A 344 3.05 20.83 -11.60
C LYS A 344 1.57 20.52 -11.87
N ASN A 345 0.94 19.76 -10.97
CA ASN A 345 -0.45 19.34 -11.11
C ASN A 345 -1.44 20.14 -10.23
N GLY A 346 -0.96 21.11 -9.44
CA GLY A 346 -1.81 21.94 -8.56
C GLY A 346 -2.40 21.17 -7.36
N THR A 347 -1.70 20.16 -6.87
CA THR A 347 -2.18 19.24 -5.83
C THR A 347 -1.53 19.50 -4.48
N THR A 348 -2.33 19.44 -3.42
CA THR A 348 -1.86 19.29 -2.03
C THR A 348 -1.64 17.81 -1.71
N VAL A 349 -0.48 17.48 -1.13
CA VAL A 349 -0.13 16.14 -0.65
C VAL A 349 -0.17 16.15 0.87
N TYR A 350 -1.10 15.42 1.45
CA TYR A 350 -1.21 15.26 2.90
C TYR A 350 -0.25 14.17 3.37
N ASN A 351 0.69 14.50 4.24
CA ASN A 351 1.68 13.56 4.75
C ASN A 351 1.32 13.09 6.16
N PHE A 352 1.13 11.77 6.32
CA PHE A 352 0.98 11.15 7.62
C PHE A 352 2.22 10.31 7.96
N ASP A 353 2.86 10.65 9.09
CA ASP A 353 3.95 9.87 9.64
C ASP A 353 3.40 8.69 10.45
N LEU A 354 3.89 7.48 10.14
CA LEU A 354 3.51 6.26 10.85
C LEU A 354 4.35 6.03 12.10
N VAL A 355 5.26 6.94 12.42
CA VAL A 355 5.99 7.02 13.68
C VAL A 355 5.60 8.35 14.33
N LEU A 356 4.73 8.31 15.34
CA LEU A 356 4.06 9.53 15.84
C LEU A 356 5.02 10.56 16.47
N ASP A 357 6.21 10.12 16.92
CA ASP A 357 7.28 11.00 17.43
C ASP A 357 8.36 11.37 16.38
N GLY A 358 8.17 10.97 15.11
CA GLY A 358 9.16 11.17 14.06
C GLY A 358 10.45 10.34 14.24
N GLY A 359 10.46 9.35 15.13
CA GLY A 359 11.58 8.42 15.31
C GLY A 359 12.70 8.94 16.20
N THR A 360 12.36 9.73 17.21
CA THR A 360 13.32 10.50 18.01
C THR A 360 13.43 10.01 19.46
N VAL A 361 12.32 9.64 20.09
CA VAL A 361 12.25 9.34 21.53
C VAL A 361 12.03 7.85 21.80
N GLY A 362 11.29 7.15 20.93
CA GLY A 362 11.02 5.72 21.06
C GLY A 362 12.14 4.79 20.54
N GLY A 363 13.25 5.32 20.04
CA GLY A 363 14.35 4.55 19.42
C GLY A 363 14.26 4.47 17.89
N THR A 364 15.15 3.68 17.27
CA THR A 364 15.22 3.51 15.80
C THR A 364 13.88 3.04 15.20
N ASN A 365 13.61 3.43 13.96
CA ASN A 365 12.31 3.32 13.26
C ASN A 365 11.85 1.90 12.89
N GLY A 366 11.74 1.04 13.90
CA GLY A 366 11.25 -0.32 13.77
C GLY A 366 10.68 -0.81 15.08
N VAL A 367 10.82 -2.12 15.31
CA VAL A 367 10.08 -2.80 16.37
C VAL A 367 10.40 -2.37 17.81
N ALA A 368 11.46 -1.59 17.99
CA ALA A 368 11.83 -1.00 19.28
C ALA A 368 10.99 0.25 19.62
N ASN A 369 10.49 0.99 18.63
CA ASN A 369 9.72 2.20 18.85
C ASN A 369 8.21 1.87 18.96
N PRO A 370 7.58 2.02 20.15
CA PRO A 370 6.16 1.74 20.33
C PRO A 370 5.25 2.79 19.68
N LEU A 371 5.78 3.94 19.26
CA LEU A 371 5.08 4.96 18.47
C LEU A 371 5.08 4.64 16.97
N HIS A 372 5.75 3.56 16.53
CA HIS A 372 5.63 3.05 15.17
C HIS A 372 4.34 2.25 15.00
N VAL A 373 3.30 2.91 14.52
CA VAL A 373 1.92 2.38 14.53
C VAL A 373 1.66 1.31 13.48
N ARG A 374 2.53 1.18 12.45
CA ARG A 374 2.40 0.19 11.37
C ARG A 374 3.15 -1.13 11.62
N ASP A 375 3.34 -1.49 12.89
CA ASP A 375 3.94 -2.74 13.35
C ASP A 375 2.94 -3.58 14.15
N ASN A 376 3.23 -4.87 14.38
CA ASN A 376 2.35 -5.73 15.19
C ASN A 376 2.21 -5.20 16.62
N ALA A 377 0.97 -5.21 17.13
CA ALA A 377 0.67 -4.82 18.51
C ALA A 377 1.45 -5.67 19.50
N ASN A 378 1.55 -6.98 19.23
CA ASN A 378 2.36 -7.90 20.01
C ASN A 378 3.67 -8.19 19.26
N ASN A 379 4.80 -7.84 19.87
CA ASN A 379 6.13 -8.03 19.32
C ASN A 379 7.01 -8.98 20.15
N GLY A 380 6.51 -9.48 21.29
CA GLY A 380 7.26 -10.36 22.19
C GLY A 380 8.46 -9.69 22.88
N SER A 381 8.50 -8.35 22.92
CA SER A 381 9.57 -7.53 23.50
C SER A 381 9.09 -6.75 24.73
N THR A 382 9.92 -5.89 25.29
CA THR A 382 9.61 -5.00 26.43
C THR A 382 8.46 -4.04 26.13
N SER A 383 8.33 -3.57 24.88
CA SER A 383 7.21 -2.72 24.42
C SER A 383 6.06 -3.53 23.80
N ASN A 384 5.74 -4.69 24.40
CA ASN A 384 4.59 -5.49 24.00
C ASN A 384 3.30 -4.67 24.18
N TYR A 385 2.32 -4.84 23.28
CA TYR A 385 1.10 -4.02 23.19
C TYR A 385 1.36 -2.58 22.72
N ARG A 386 1.50 -2.40 21.40
CA ARG A 386 1.53 -1.10 20.73
C ARG A 386 0.13 -0.65 20.31
N PRO A 387 -0.10 0.65 20.08
CA PRO A 387 -1.37 1.13 19.53
C PRO A 387 -1.42 0.95 18.01
N SER A 388 -1.16 -0.27 17.54
CA SER A 388 -1.18 -0.62 16.12
C SER A 388 -2.57 -0.45 15.48
N TRP A 389 -3.60 -0.26 16.31
CA TRP A 389 -4.95 0.09 15.88
C TRP A 389 -5.04 1.45 15.19
N VAL A 390 -4.13 2.39 15.50
CA VAL A 390 -4.02 3.70 14.82
C VAL A 390 -3.84 3.49 13.31
N TYR A 391 -3.03 2.51 12.92
CA TYR A 391 -2.90 2.10 11.51
C TYR A 391 -3.99 1.11 11.10
N GLY A 392 -4.24 0.09 11.93
CA GLY A 392 -5.12 -1.04 11.63
C GLY A 392 -6.55 -0.62 11.31
N ASP A 393 -7.15 0.23 12.15
CA ASP A 393 -8.51 0.72 11.97
C ASP A 393 -8.64 1.58 10.71
N VAL A 394 -7.63 2.41 10.41
CA VAL A 394 -7.59 3.21 9.18
C VAL A 394 -7.60 2.32 7.95
N VAL A 395 -6.70 1.33 7.89
CA VAL A 395 -6.62 0.42 6.72
C VAL A 395 -7.88 -0.41 6.57
N ARG A 396 -8.38 -1.00 7.67
CA ARG A 396 -9.57 -1.85 7.65
C ARG A 396 -10.83 -1.08 7.24
N LYS A 397 -11.02 0.14 7.75
CA LYS A 397 -12.21 0.96 7.49
C LYS A 397 -12.14 1.66 6.13
N ASN A 398 -11.03 2.31 5.83
CA ASN A 398 -10.93 3.28 4.74
C ASN A 398 -10.22 2.71 3.49
N PHE A 399 -9.29 1.76 3.64
CA PHE A 399 -8.47 1.27 2.52
C PHE A 399 -8.74 -0.19 2.16
N LYS A 400 -10.01 -0.55 1.99
CA LYS A 400 -10.45 -1.94 1.75
C LYS A 400 -9.87 -2.58 0.49
N ASN A 401 -9.57 -1.78 -0.52
CA ASN A 401 -8.93 -2.21 -1.76
C ASN A 401 -7.43 -1.86 -1.85
N LEU A 402 -6.78 -1.58 -0.71
CA LEU A 402 -5.33 -1.39 -0.63
C LEU A 402 -4.58 -2.63 -1.12
N VAL A 403 -3.51 -2.40 -1.87
CA VAL A 403 -2.57 -3.41 -2.33
C VAL A 403 -1.16 -3.02 -1.90
N THR A 404 -0.40 -3.99 -1.41
CA THR A 404 0.97 -3.84 -0.90
C THR A 404 1.84 -4.96 -1.45
N GLU A 405 3.17 -4.88 -1.37
CA GLU A 405 4.06 -6.01 -1.69
C GLU A 405 3.79 -7.21 -0.79
N ASN A 406 3.38 -6.94 0.45
CA ASN A 406 3.09 -7.96 1.43
C ASN A 406 1.64 -8.44 1.34
N GLU A 407 1.43 -9.72 1.08
CA GLU A 407 0.12 -10.36 1.26
C GLU A 407 -0.11 -10.69 2.75
N PRO A 408 -1.25 -10.33 3.35
CA PRO A 408 -1.42 -10.35 4.81
C PRO A 408 -1.44 -11.76 5.42
N ASN A 409 -1.72 -12.78 4.60
CA ASN A 409 -1.83 -14.18 5.04
C ASN A 409 -0.52 -14.98 4.84
N THR A 410 0.45 -14.43 4.12
CA THR A 410 1.69 -15.13 3.73
C THR A 410 2.95 -14.27 3.85
N GLY A 411 2.82 -12.96 4.07
CA GLY A 411 3.91 -12.00 4.18
C GLY A 411 3.83 -11.12 5.44
N SER A 412 4.51 -9.97 5.40
CA SER A 412 4.49 -9.02 6.52
C SER A 412 3.10 -8.42 6.71
N ARG A 413 2.66 -8.33 7.95
CA ARG A 413 1.31 -7.87 8.30
C ARG A 413 1.34 -6.98 9.53
N VAL A 414 0.22 -6.32 9.79
CA VAL A 414 -0.02 -5.64 11.07
C VAL A 414 -1.17 -6.36 11.76
N SER A 415 -0.84 -7.08 12.83
CA SER A 415 -1.80 -7.60 13.80
C SER A 415 -2.07 -6.54 14.85
N TYR A 416 -3.34 -6.26 15.13
CA TYR A 416 -3.74 -5.20 16.06
C TYR A 416 -5.05 -5.55 16.77
N TYR A 417 -5.32 -4.84 17.86
CA TYR A 417 -6.56 -4.94 18.63
C TYR A 417 -7.54 -3.85 18.16
N PRO A 418 -8.64 -4.19 17.47
CA PRO A 418 -9.55 -3.18 16.91
C PRO A 418 -10.04 -2.17 17.95
N ASN A 419 -10.08 -0.89 17.59
CA ASN A 419 -10.45 0.21 18.46
C ASN A 419 -9.61 0.37 19.76
N GLY A 420 -8.44 -0.26 19.82
CA GLY A 420 -7.61 -0.29 21.03
C GLY A 420 -8.17 -1.17 22.16
N ASP A 421 -9.21 -1.96 21.89
CA ASP A 421 -9.76 -2.91 22.86
C ASP A 421 -8.88 -4.16 22.95
N THR A 422 -8.01 -4.20 23.96
CA THR A 422 -7.07 -5.31 24.21
C THR A 422 -7.76 -6.62 24.59
N THR A 423 -9.07 -6.61 24.84
CA THR A 423 -9.88 -7.82 25.09
C THR A 423 -10.48 -8.40 23.80
N ALA A 424 -10.50 -7.63 22.71
CA ALA A 424 -10.99 -8.09 21.42
C ALA A 424 -10.03 -9.13 20.79
N PHE A 425 -10.57 -9.97 19.91
CA PHE A 425 -9.73 -10.85 19.08
C PHE A 425 -8.88 -10.00 18.12
N PRO A 426 -7.55 -10.22 18.05
CA PRO A 426 -6.69 -9.44 17.15
C PRO A 426 -7.10 -9.59 15.69
N ASP A 427 -7.22 -8.46 15.00
CA ASP A 427 -7.42 -8.41 13.55
C ASP A 427 -6.07 -8.25 12.82
N VAL A 428 -6.06 -8.50 11.52
CA VAL A 428 -4.88 -8.46 10.66
C VAL A 428 -5.16 -7.66 9.39
N VAL A 429 -4.32 -6.67 9.12
CA VAL A 429 -4.32 -5.91 7.86
C VAL A 429 -2.97 -5.98 7.15
N ARG A 430 -2.98 -5.60 5.87
CA ARG A 430 -1.78 -5.41 5.05
C ARG A 430 -0.87 -4.38 5.70
N LYS A 431 0.45 -4.64 5.68
CA LYS A 431 1.46 -3.68 6.11
C LYS A 431 1.99 -2.94 4.89
N LEU A 432 1.78 -1.63 4.86
CA LEU A 432 2.39 -0.77 3.85
C LEU A 432 3.87 -0.51 4.18
N GLN A 433 4.69 -0.40 3.15
CA GLN A 433 6.05 0.14 3.22
C GLN A 433 6.07 1.61 2.81
N VAL A 434 7.02 2.38 3.35
CA VAL A 434 7.10 3.83 3.14
C VAL A 434 8.30 4.19 2.25
N PRO A 435 8.21 5.22 1.40
CA PRO A 435 7.06 6.10 1.18
C PRO A 435 5.97 5.41 0.35
N PHE A 436 4.71 5.75 0.63
CA PHE A 436 3.56 5.26 -0.13
C PHE A 436 2.58 6.37 -0.43
N LEU A 437 2.30 6.62 -1.72
CA LEU A 437 1.28 7.58 -2.12
C LEU A 437 -0.01 6.88 -2.54
N ILE A 438 -1.13 7.41 -2.06
CA ILE A 438 -2.46 7.03 -2.52
C ILE A 438 -3.28 8.25 -2.95
N ASN A 439 -4.17 8.06 -3.92
CA ASN A 439 -5.29 8.96 -4.15
C ASN A 439 -6.54 8.31 -3.53
N TYR A 440 -7.17 9.01 -2.60
CA TYR A 440 -8.29 8.52 -1.82
C TYR A 440 -9.56 9.32 -2.15
N GLN A 441 -10.64 8.61 -2.46
CA GLN A 441 -11.97 9.16 -2.74
C GLN A 441 -13.02 8.33 -1.99
N ARG A 442 -13.45 8.85 -0.83
CA ARG A 442 -14.34 8.17 0.13
C ARG A 442 -15.70 7.79 -0.48
N GLY A 443 -16.33 8.73 -1.19
CA GLY A 443 -17.75 8.71 -1.55
C GLY A 443 -18.67 9.21 -0.43
N THR A 444 -19.97 9.32 -0.72
CA THR A 444 -20.99 9.95 0.16
C THR A 444 -21.77 8.97 1.04
N GLY A 445 -21.53 7.65 0.90
CA GLY A 445 -22.24 6.62 1.65
C GLY A 445 -21.92 6.65 3.16
N THR A 446 -22.76 5.98 3.97
CA THR A 446 -22.54 5.84 5.42
C THR A 446 -21.15 5.30 5.74
N ASN A 447 -20.73 4.26 5.01
CA ASN A 447 -19.39 3.69 5.08
C ASN A 447 -18.55 4.17 3.88
N PRO A 448 -17.22 4.31 4.04
CA PRO A 448 -16.32 4.52 2.92
C PRO A 448 -16.50 3.44 1.84
N SER A 449 -16.38 3.85 0.58
CA SER A 449 -16.46 2.95 -0.56
C SER A 449 -15.45 1.81 -0.43
N GLY A 450 -15.85 0.59 -0.80
CA GLY A 450 -14.93 -0.55 -0.89
C GLY A 450 -13.82 -0.35 -1.95
N THR A 451 -13.93 0.70 -2.75
CA THR A 451 -12.97 1.09 -3.81
C THR A 451 -12.42 2.49 -3.56
N ALA A 452 -12.36 2.95 -2.31
CA ALA A 452 -12.02 4.33 -1.98
C ALA A 452 -10.56 4.68 -2.32
N VAL A 453 -9.64 3.72 -2.31
CA VAL A 453 -8.31 3.92 -2.90
C VAL A 453 -8.45 3.88 -4.41
N LYS A 454 -8.21 4.99 -5.09
CA LYS A 454 -8.33 5.11 -6.55
C LYS A 454 -7.01 4.88 -7.24
N ARG A 455 -5.94 5.39 -6.64
CA ARG A 455 -4.57 5.20 -7.12
C ARG A 455 -3.60 4.88 -6.02
N GLN A 456 -2.53 4.17 -6.38
CA GLN A 456 -1.38 3.85 -5.55
C GLN A 456 -0.11 4.00 -6.38
N TRP A 457 0.90 4.63 -5.80
CA TRP A 457 2.23 4.65 -6.37
C TRP A 457 2.96 3.35 -6.00
N ILE A 458 2.83 2.35 -6.87
CA ILE A 458 3.33 0.98 -6.66
C ILE A 458 3.69 0.33 -7.99
N GLN A 459 4.72 -0.51 -8.02
CA GLN A 459 5.05 -1.32 -9.19
C GLN A 459 4.09 -2.50 -9.27
N GLN A 460 3.50 -2.73 -10.45
CA GLN A 460 2.78 -3.97 -10.74
C GLN A 460 3.61 -4.81 -11.72
N ASN A 461 3.99 -6.00 -11.29
CA ASN A 461 4.60 -7.03 -12.09
C ASN A 461 3.58 -8.13 -12.40
N THR A 462 3.97 -9.14 -13.18
CA THR A 462 3.15 -10.33 -13.45
C THR A 462 3.93 -11.56 -13.01
N ASP A 463 3.33 -12.40 -12.18
CA ASP A 463 3.84 -13.74 -11.89
C ASP A 463 3.64 -14.63 -13.13
N GLU A 464 4.75 -15.06 -13.74
CA GLU A 464 4.73 -15.87 -14.96
C GLU A 464 4.01 -17.22 -14.77
N SER A 465 4.01 -17.78 -13.55
CA SER A 465 3.42 -19.09 -13.27
C SER A 465 1.90 -19.04 -13.16
N THR A 466 1.35 -17.92 -12.68
CA THR A 466 -0.09 -17.76 -12.46
C THR A 466 -0.75 -16.79 -13.44
N GLY A 467 0.03 -15.93 -14.08
CA GLY A 467 -0.43 -14.79 -14.87
C GLY A 467 -1.08 -13.69 -14.02
N LEU A 468 -0.97 -13.76 -12.69
CA LEU A 468 -1.58 -12.80 -11.78
C LEU A 468 -0.62 -11.64 -11.49
N PRO A 469 -1.15 -10.45 -11.17
CA PRO A 469 -0.35 -9.33 -10.70
C PRO A 469 0.40 -9.66 -9.42
N THR A 470 1.66 -9.24 -9.35
CA THR A 470 2.41 -9.09 -8.10
C THR A 470 2.76 -7.62 -7.92
N PHE A 471 2.97 -7.21 -6.68
CA PHE A 471 3.16 -5.81 -6.35
C PHE A 471 4.45 -5.59 -5.60
N ARG A 472 5.07 -4.45 -5.83
CA ARG A 472 6.29 -4.03 -5.15
C ARG A 472 6.20 -2.55 -4.84
N GLU A 473 6.31 -2.20 -3.56
CA GLU A 473 6.34 -0.81 -3.11
C GLU A 473 7.65 -0.15 -3.53
N TYR A 474 7.59 1.12 -3.94
CA TYR A 474 8.75 1.89 -4.36
C TYR A 474 9.56 2.38 -3.16
N MET A 475 10.20 1.45 -2.46
CA MET A 475 11.31 1.72 -1.55
C MET A 475 12.55 2.05 -2.39
N THR A 476 12.54 3.26 -2.96
CA THR A 476 13.52 3.68 -3.99
C THR A 476 14.95 3.76 -3.46
N GLU A 477 15.09 4.05 -2.16
CA GLU A 477 16.28 4.57 -1.47
C GLU A 477 17.04 5.61 -2.28
N TRP A 478 16.30 6.30 -3.16
CA TRP A 478 16.67 6.72 -4.51
C TRP A 478 18.15 6.48 -4.77
N TRP A 479 18.49 5.19 -4.90
CA TRP A 479 19.85 4.62 -4.95
C TRP A 479 20.88 5.60 -4.40
N PHE A 480 20.81 5.67 -3.08
CA PHE A 480 21.66 6.33 -2.11
C PHE A 480 21.85 7.85 -2.33
N THR A 481 20.71 8.45 -2.73
CA THR A 481 20.22 9.82 -2.53
C THR A 481 20.83 10.95 -3.38
N GLN A 482 20.60 10.89 -4.70
CA GLN A 482 20.32 12.04 -5.61
C GLN A 482 21.08 12.31 -6.97
N PRO A 483 21.76 11.38 -7.72
CA PRO A 483 22.46 10.19 -7.28
C PRO A 483 23.82 10.60 -6.90
N SER A 484 24.28 10.03 -5.80
CA SER A 484 25.64 10.33 -5.46
C SER A 484 26.60 9.50 -6.34
N ALA A 485 27.88 9.82 -6.26
CA ALA A 485 28.83 9.37 -7.27
C ALA A 485 29.17 7.86 -7.14
N GLN A 486 29.07 7.27 -5.96
CA GLN A 486 29.67 5.95 -5.65
C GLN A 486 28.71 4.78 -5.48
N LEU A 487 27.44 4.83 -5.86
CA LEU A 487 26.58 3.65 -5.79
C LEU A 487 26.03 3.26 -4.39
N GLY A 488 26.46 3.96 -3.33
CA GLY A 488 26.36 3.55 -1.92
C GLY A 488 27.51 2.63 -1.54
N LEU A 489 28.39 2.39 -2.51
CA LEU A 489 29.47 1.42 -2.45
C LEU A 489 30.59 2.00 -1.59
N SER A 490 31.26 1.11 -0.86
CA SER A 490 32.43 1.44 -0.06
C SER A 490 33.70 1.70 -0.89
N PHE A 491 33.58 1.73 -2.23
CA PHE A 491 34.67 1.96 -3.16
C PHE A 491 34.26 2.96 -4.26
N PRO A 492 35.19 3.78 -4.78
CA PRO A 492 34.90 4.65 -5.91
C PRO A 492 34.67 3.84 -7.18
N ILE A 493 33.81 4.33 -8.07
CA ILE A 493 33.56 3.69 -9.37
C ILE A 493 34.66 4.20 -10.32
N PRO A 494 35.63 3.35 -10.72
CA PRO A 494 36.71 3.78 -11.61
C PRO A 494 36.18 4.00 -13.03
N SER A 495 36.88 4.82 -13.82
CA SER A 495 36.59 4.98 -15.24
C SER A 495 36.83 3.69 -16.04
N ASP A 496 37.81 2.88 -15.64
CA ASP A 496 38.04 1.52 -16.13
C ASP A 496 37.55 0.48 -15.13
N GLU A 497 36.33 0.00 -15.34
CA GLU A 497 35.69 -1.03 -14.50
C GLU A 497 36.32 -2.42 -14.63
N SER A 498 37.21 -2.65 -15.59
CA SER A 498 37.93 -3.93 -15.70
C SER A 498 38.81 -4.19 -14.47
N THR A 499 39.26 -3.11 -13.82
CA THR A 499 40.08 -3.10 -12.59
C THR A 499 39.33 -3.57 -11.35
N LEU A 500 37.99 -3.61 -11.39
CA LEU A 500 37.18 -4.06 -10.26
C LEU A 500 37.31 -5.57 -10.05
N THR A 501 37.31 -5.99 -8.79
CA THR A 501 37.17 -7.41 -8.44
C THR A 501 35.80 -7.93 -8.87
N ASP A 502 35.64 -9.25 -9.01
CA ASP A 502 34.34 -9.83 -9.38
C ASP A 502 33.23 -9.50 -8.38
N GLN A 503 33.56 -9.44 -7.08
CA GLN A 503 32.63 -9.00 -6.04
C GLN A 503 32.20 -7.54 -6.24
N GLN A 504 33.15 -6.65 -6.52
CA GLN A 504 32.85 -5.24 -6.78
C GLN A 504 32.00 -5.06 -8.05
N LYS A 505 32.26 -5.85 -9.10
CA LYS A 505 31.44 -5.86 -10.33
C LYS A 505 30.00 -6.28 -10.02
N GLN A 506 29.80 -7.30 -9.18
CA GLN A 506 28.47 -7.72 -8.75
C GLN A 506 27.77 -6.64 -7.92
N GLN A 507 28.46 -6.00 -6.98
CA GLN A 507 27.92 -4.91 -6.17
C GLN A 507 27.54 -3.70 -7.02
N LEU A 508 28.39 -3.31 -7.98
CA LEU A 508 28.11 -2.22 -8.91
C LEU A 508 26.91 -2.55 -9.83
N ALA A 509 26.84 -3.79 -10.34
CA ALA A 509 25.69 -4.23 -11.13
C ALA A 509 24.39 -4.18 -10.34
N GLN A 510 24.40 -4.61 -9.07
CA GLN A 510 23.23 -4.51 -8.19
C GLN A 510 22.84 -3.06 -7.91
N ALA A 511 23.82 -2.18 -7.66
CA ALA A 511 23.55 -0.77 -7.43
C ALA A 511 22.96 -0.10 -8.69
N ARG A 512 23.45 -0.46 -9.89
CA ARG A 512 22.88 -0.10 -11.20
C ARG A 512 21.45 -0.61 -11.40
N ALA A 513 21.12 -1.80 -10.93
CA ALA A 513 19.75 -2.29 -10.95
C ALA A 513 18.84 -1.46 -10.02
N ASN A 514 19.34 -1.07 -8.83
CA ASN A 514 18.62 -0.20 -7.91
C ASN A 514 18.39 1.20 -8.52
N VAL A 515 19.34 1.72 -9.31
CA VAL A 515 19.17 2.94 -10.11
C VAL A 515 17.98 2.85 -11.05
N ALA A 516 17.93 1.78 -11.83
CA ALA A 516 16.87 1.58 -12.81
C ALA A 516 15.50 1.53 -12.13
N PHE A 517 15.41 0.78 -11.02
CA PHE A 517 14.20 0.70 -10.21
C PHE A 517 13.77 2.07 -9.63
N ALA A 518 14.71 2.85 -9.10
CA ALA A 518 14.41 4.18 -8.57
C ALA A 518 14.04 5.20 -9.65
N LYS A 519 14.64 5.13 -10.84
CA LYS A 519 14.24 5.95 -11.99
C LYS A 519 12.82 5.63 -12.44
N GLU A 520 12.51 4.33 -12.57
CA GLU A 520 11.13 3.89 -12.83
C GLU A 520 10.17 4.46 -11.78
N ALA A 521 10.52 4.38 -10.51
CA ALA A 521 9.71 4.93 -9.44
C ALA A 521 9.45 6.44 -9.59
N LEU A 522 10.46 7.23 -9.92
CA LEU A 522 10.29 8.66 -10.18
C LEU A 522 9.43 8.94 -11.41
N ASP A 523 9.66 8.23 -12.52
CA ASP A 523 8.83 8.36 -13.72
C ASP A 523 7.37 8.03 -13.40
N LYS A 524 7.17 7.08 -12.48
CA LYS A 524 5.84 6.68 -12.01
C LYS A 524 5.17 7.70 -11.10
N LEU A 525 5.88 8.71 -10.59
CA LEU A 525 5.25 9.85 -9.91
C LEU A 525 4.49 10.73 -10.92
N ASP A 526 5.07 11.07 -12.07
CA ASP A 526 4.33 11.79 -13.13
C ASP A 526 3.08 10.99 -13.52
N ASP A 527 3.23 9.68 -13.70
CA ASP A 527 2.09 8.80 -14.00
C ASP A 527 1.01 8.83 -12.90
N PHE A 528 1.39 8.85 -11.62
CA PHE A 528 0.46 8.89 -10.50
C PHE A 528 -0.32 10.22 -10.44
N PHE A 529 0.39 11.35 -10.55
CA PHE A 529 -0.20 12.69 -10.46
C PHE A 529 -0.94 13.11 -11.75
N ALA A 530 -0.49 12.69 -12.93
CA ALA A 530 -1.09 13.08 -14.19
C ALA A 530 -2.53 12.57 -14.35
N GLY A 531 -3.41 13.44 -14.85
CA GLY A 531 -4.78 13.08 -15.24
C GLY A 531 -5.69 12.67 -14.08
N LEU A 532 -5.47 13.21 -12.88
CA LEU A 532 -6.39 13.13 -11.74
C LEU A 532 -7.62 14.03 -11.94
N PRO A 533 -8.85 13.58 -11.67
CA PRO A 533 -9.38 12.22 -11.84
C PRO A 533 -9.80 11.98 -13.31
N GLY A 534 -9.77 10.73 -13.78
CA GLY A 534 -10.25 10.39 -15.13
C GLY A 534 -9.90 8.96 -15.54
N ALA A 535 -10.72 8.26 -16.33
CA ALA A 535 -10.42 6.87 -16.68
C ALA A 535 -9.36 6.75 -17.79
N VAL A 536 -8.62 5.64 -17.83
CA VAL A 536 -7.60 5.37 -18.87
C VAL A 536 -7.82 4.02 -19.55
N VAL A 537 -7.28 3.88 -20.77
CA VAL A 537 -7.15 2.58 -21.42
C VAL A 537 -6.05 1.79 -20.69
N SER A 538 -6.41 0.64 -20.13
CA SER A 538 -5.44 -0.28 -19.54
C SER A 538 -4.84 -1.20 -20.61
N THR A 539 -3.74 -1.85 -20.27
CA THR A 539 -3.26 -3.06 -20.96
C THR A 539 -3.81 -4.27 -20.22
N GLN A 540 -4.16 -5.34 -20.93
CA GLN A 540 -4.66 -6.58 -20.32
C GLN A 540 -3.83 -7.77 -20.79
N THR A 541 -3.60 -8.71 -19.87
CA THR A 541 -3.01 -10.01 -20.17
C THR A 541 -4.03 -11.08 -19.85
N VAL A 542 -4.42 -11.87 -20.86
CA VAL A 542 -5.38 -12.96 -20.70
C VAL A 542 -4.66 -14.30 -20.83
N THR A 543 -4.79 -15.15 -19.81
CA THR A 543 -4.15 -16.46 -19.76
C THR A 543 -5.19 -17.58 -19.65
N ALA A 544 -4.98 -18.64 -20.41
CA ALA A 544 -5.79 -19.86 -20.40
C ALA A 544 -4.89 -21.05 -20.76
N ALA A 545 -4.27 -21.66 -19.75
CA ALA A 545 -3.36 -22.78 -19.98
C ALA A 545 -4.13 -24.01 -20.52
N PRO A 546 -3.55 -24.77 -21.47
CA PRO A 546 -4.15 -26.02 -21.91
C PRO A 546 -4.28 -27.01 -20.76
N VAL A 547 -5.41 -27.69 -20.66
CA VAL A 547 -5.64 -28.73 -19.64
C VAL A 547 -5.89 -30.09 -20.28
N THR A 548 -5.68 -31.16 -19.55
CA THR A 548 -6.05 -32.51 -19.98
C THR A 548 -7.51 -32.81 -19.63
N TYR A 549 -8.16 -33.66 -20.43
CA TYR A 549 -9.54 -34.09 -20.18
C TYR A 549 -9.74 -34.60 -18.74
N GLY A 550 -10.76 -34.09 -18.07
CA GLY A 550 -11.04 -34.37 -16.66
C GLY A 550 -10.60 -33.28 -15.70
N THR A 551 -9.73 -32.36 -16.13
CA THR A 551 -9.32 -31.18 -15.36
C THR A 551 -10.18 -29.97 -15.74
N ALA A 552 -10.66 -29.22 -14.74
CA ALA A 552 -11.37 -27.97 -14.94
C ALA A 552 -10.40 -26.88 -15.47
N PRO A 553 -10.68 -26.24 -16.62
CA PRO A 553 -9.87 -25.13 -17.10
C PRO A 553 -10.01 -23.89 -16.21
N LYS A 554 -8.95 -23.09 -16.15
CA LYS A 554 -8.93 -21.77 -15.52
C LYS A 554 -8.62 -20.71 -16.55
N VAL A 555 -9.38 -19.61 -16.53
CA VAL A 555 -9.09 -18.41 -17.33
C VAL A 555 -8.81 -17.27 -16.37
N THR A 556 -7.77 -16.49 -16.63
CA THR A 556 -7.40 -15.33 -15.81
C THR A 556 -7.18 -14.13 -16.70
N VAL A 557 -7.66 -12.96 -16.26
CA VAL A 557 -7.32 -11.68 -16.86
C VAL A 557 -6.62 -10.81 -15.83
N ALA A 558 -5.39 -10.41 -16.13
CA ALA A 558 -4.69 -9.37 -15.40
C ALA A 558 -4.93 -8.03 -16.11
N ILE A 559 -5.27 -7.01 -15.33
CA ILE A 559 -5.48 -5.64 -15.76
C ILE A 559 -4.28 -4.84 -15.25
N ALA A 560 -3.55 -4.19 -16.14
CA ALA A 560 -2.39 -3.40 -15.74
C ALA A 560 -2.80 -2.20 -14.87
N ASN A 561 -2.09 -1.98 -13.76
CA ASN A 561 -2.16 -0.80 -12.91
C ASN A 561 -1.54 0.44 -13.60
N ARG A 562 -2.06 0.78 -14.77
CA ARG A 562 -1.56 1.92 -15.55
C ARG A 562 -1.87 3.21 -14.78
N TYR A 563 -0.87 4.07 -14.61
CA TYR A 563 -1.00 5.32 -13.86
C TYR A 563 -1.38 5.12 -12.37
N GLY A 564 -1.00 3.99 -11.78
CA GLY A 564 -1.29 3.70 -10.37
C GLY A 564 -2.77 3.40 -10.08
N ARG A 565 -3.63 3.30 -11.10
CA ARG A 565 -5.07 3.06 -11.00
C ARG A 565 -5.48 1.66 -10.61
N ILE A 566 -6.40 1.59 -9.65
CA ILE A 566 -6.97 0.34 -9.18
C ILE A 566 -8.26 0.02 -9.97
N PRO A 567 -8.27 -0.99 -10.87
CA PRO A 567 -9.50 -1.49 -11.46
C PRO A 567 -10.42 -2.07 -10.38
N SER A 568 -11.73 -1.91 -10.58
CA SER A 568 -12.76 -2.40 -9.66
C SER A 568 -14.01 -2.86 -10.41
N GLY A 569 -14.96 -3.49 -9.72
CA GLY A 569 -16.17 -4.02 -10.34
C GLY A 569 -15.99 -5.45 -10.83
N THR A 570 -16.69 -5.82 -11.90
CA THR A 570 -16.84 -7.22 -12.35
C THR A 570 -16.37 -7.40 -13.78
N VAL A 571 -15.70 -8.52 -14.06
CA VAL A 571 -15.36 -8.99 -15.40
C VAL A 571 -16.27 -10.17 -15.75
N THR A 572 -16.68 -10.27 -17.02
CA THR A 572 -17.48 -11.38 -17.55
C THR A 572 -16.67 -12.19 -18.55
N LEU A 573 -16.68 -13.52 -18.42
CA LEU A 573 -16.13 -14.47 -19.38
C LEU A 573 -17.29 -15.20 -20.09
N SER A 574 -17.29 -15.20 -21.42
CA SER A 574 -18.19 -16.02 -22.24
C SER A 574 -17.40 -17.12 -22.95
N VAL A 575 -17.77 -18.39 -22.72
CA VAL A 575 -17.17 -19.55 -23.38
C VAL A 575 -18.24 -20.62 -23.61
N SER A 576 -18.30 -21.17 -24.83
CA SER A 576 -19.27 -22.23 -25.21
C SER A 576 -20.73 -21.89 -24.89
N GLY A 577 -21.13 -20.63 -25.11
CA GLY A 577 -22.50 -20.15 -24.85
C GLY A 577 -22.86 -19.99 -23.36
N ARG A 578 -21.91 -20.16 -22.45
CA ARG A 578 -22.07 -19.91 -21.01
C ARG A 578 -21.36 -18.63 -20.61
N SER A 579 -21.90 -17.96 -19.59
CA SER A 579 -21.34 -16.73 -19.00
C SER A 579 -20.90 -16.99 -17.56
N TYR A 580 -19.73 -16.48 -17.21
CA TYR A 580 -19.14 -16.52 -15.88
C TYR A 580 -18.82 -15.09 -15.46
N ALA A 581 -19.10 -14.73 -14.20
CA ALA A 581 -18.79 -13.41 -13.65
C ALA A 581 -17.82 -13.54 -12.48
N ALA A 582 -16.81 -12.68 -12.44
CA ALA A 582 -15.83 -12.63 -11.36
C ALA A 582 -15.55 -11.17 -10.98
N GLY A 583 -15.53 -10.89 -9.69
CA GLY A 583 -15.10 -9.58 -9.19
C GLY A 583 -13.61 -9.36 -9.44
N VAL A 584 -13.23 -8.11 -9.72
CA VAL A 584 -11.83 -7.72 -9.79
C VAL A 584 -11.24 -7.73 -8.38
N ALA A 585 -10.17 -8.48 -8.19
CA ALA A 585 -9.38 -8.52 -6.97
C ALA A 585 -7.89 -8.48 -7.35
N GLN A 586 -7.10 -7.65 -6.65
CA GLN A 586 -5.66 -7.50 -6.90
C GLN A 586 -5.34 -7.25 -8.39
N ASN A 587 -6.12 -6.36 -9.02
CA ASN A 587 -6.01 -6.02 -10.44
C ASN A 587 -6.19 -7.18 -11.42
N ALA A 588 -6.88 -8.25 -11.00
CA ALA A 588 -7.19 -9.38 -11.85
C ALA A 588 -8.60 -9.93 -11.61
N ALA A 589 -9.08 -10.74 -12.55
CA ALA A 589 -10.25 -11.58 -12.37
C ALA A 589 -9.93 -13.01 -12.81
N SER A 590 -10.43 -13.99 -12.07
CA SER A 590 -10.17 -15.41 -12.29
C SER A 590 -11.48 -16.18 -12.39
N PHE A 591 -11.56 -17.07 -13.37
CA PHE A 591 -12.75 -17.85 -13.69
C PHE A 591 -12.43 -19.34 -13.65
N ASP A 592 -13.19 -20.08 -12.85
CA ASP A 592 -13.21 -21.54 -12.88
C ASP A 592 -14.26 -22.00 -13.89
N VAL A 593 -13.80 -22.65 -14.96
CA VAL A 593 -14.67 -23.16 -16.02
C VAL A 593 -14.94 -24.64 -15.76
N ALA A 594 -16.19 -25.05 -15.89
CA ALA A 594 -16.57 -26.45 -15.75
C ALA A 594 -15.78 -27.33 -16.74
N THR A 595 -15.41 -28.55 -16.35
CA THR A 595 -14.66 -29.49 -17.20
C THR A 595 -15.33 -29.65 -18.57
N LEU A 596 -14.53 -29.49 -19.63
CA LEU A 596 -14.98 -29.61 -21.01
C LEU A 596 -14.46 -30.91 -21.65
N ALA A 597 -15.11 -31.34 -22.74
CA ALA A 597 -14.58 -32.41 -23.57
C ALA A 597 -13.29 -31.95 -24.29
N PRO A 598 -12.47 -32.85 -24.84
CA PRO A 598 -11.32 -32.43 -25.63
C PRO A 598 -11.74 -31.64 -26.86
N GLY A 599 -11.05 -30.53 -27.06
CA GLY A 599 -11.40 -29.57 -28.10
C GLY A 599 -10.73 -28.23 -27.89
N SER A 600 -11.04 -27.32 -28.80
CA SER A 600 -10.62 -25.92 -28.78
C SER A 600 -11.87 -25.06 -28.68
N TYR A 601 -11.90 -24.16 -27.68
CA TYR A 601 -13.07 -23.37 -27.31
C TYR A 601 -12.72 -21.89 -27.35
N PRO A 602 -13.23 -21.12 -28.32
CA PRO A 602 -13.07 -19.67 -28.31
C PRO A 602 -13.83 -19.08 -27.12
N PHE A 603 -13.27 -18.03 -26.54
CA PHE A 603 -13.89 -17.30 -25.45
C PHE A 603 -13.68 -15.79 -25.59
N THR A 604 -14.54 -15.02 -24.94
CA THR A 604 -14.44 -13.56 -24.83
C THR A 604 -14.49 -13.14 -23.36
N VAL A 605 -13.61 -12.24 -22.97
CA VAL A 605 -13.57 -11.58 -21.66
C VAL A 605 -13.96 -10.11 -21.85
N SER A 606 -14.90 -9.62 -21.05
CA SER A 606 -15.41 -8.25 -21.14
C SER A 606 -15.39 -7.56 -19.77
N TYR A 607 -14.95 -6.30 -19.75
CA TYR A 607 -14.97 -5.44 -18.58
C TYR A 607 -15.68 -4.13 -18.94
N LEU A 608 -16.67 -3.74 -18.14
CA LEU A 608 -17.52 -2.59 -18.43
C LEU A 608 -16.87 -1.23 -18.12
N GLY A 609 -15.69 -1.24 -17.49
CA GLY A 609 -15.01 -0.01 -17.08
C GLY A 609 -15.55 0.58 -15.78
N GLY A 610 -14.98 1.73 -15.41
CA GLY A 610 -15.34 2.52 -14.24
C GLY A 610 -14.62 3.87 -14.25
N ALA A 611 -14.61 4.55 -13.10
CA ALA A 611 -13.97 5.86 -12.95
C ALA A 611 -12.45 5.84 -13.22
N GLU A 612 -11.81 4.68 -13.04
CA GLU A 612 -10.37 4.51 -13.17
C GLU A 612 -9.96 3.91 -14.53
N ILE A 613 -10.69 2.91 -15.01
CA ILE A 613 -10.30 2.13 -16.19
C ILE A 613 -11.45 2.11 -17.20
N LEU A 614 -11.16 2.41 -18.46
CA LEU A 614 -12.14 2.36 -19.55
C LEU A 614 -12.57 0.91 -19.86
N PRO A 615 -13.76 0.71 -20.43
CA PRO A 615 -14.21 -0.62 -20.84
C PRO A 615 -13.26 -1.26 -21.85
N PHE A 616 -13.14 -2.59 -21.81
CA PHE A 616 -12.39 -3.38 -22.78
C PHE A 616 -13.05 -4.74 -23.04
N GLN A 617 -12.66 -5.35 -24.17
CA GLN A 617 -12.96 -6.74 -24.49
C GLN A 617 -11.72 -7.43 -25.05
N GLN A 618 -11.50 -8.69 -24.68
CA GLN A 618 -10.39 -9.52 -25.14
C GLN A 618 -10.91 -10.90 -25.56
N ALA A 619 -10.35 -11.46 -26.63
CA ALA A 619 -10.69 -12.79 -27.09
C ALA A 619 -9.52 -13.76 -26.84
N GLY A 620 -9.84 -15.04 -26.67
CA GLY A 620 -8.83 -16.08 -26.49
C GLY A 620 -9.36 -17.46 -26.87
N THR A 621 -8.53 -18.47 -26.66
CA THR A 621 -8.89 -19.87 -26.93
C THR A 621 -8.45 -20.76 -25.78
N LEU A 622 -9.38 -21.55 -25.28
CA LEU A 622 -9.16 -22.55 -24.25
C LEU A 622 -9.01 -23.92 -24.92
N THR A 623 -7.93 -24.63 -24.59
CA THR A 623 -7.61 -25.92 -25.20
C THR A 623 -7.70 -27.05 -24.17
N VAL A 624 -8.51 -28.08 -24.47
CA VAL A 624 -8.56 -29.32 -23.70
C VAL A 624 -7.98 -30.45 -24.53
N THR A 625 -6.86 -31.00 -24.06
CA THR A 625 -6.18 -32.13 -24.68
C THR A 625 -6.76 -33.46 -24.21
N LYS A 626 -6.56 -34.51 -25.00
CA LYS A 626 -7.02 -35.87 -24.64
C LYS A 626 -6.24 -36.41 -23.45
N ALA A 627 -6.92 -37.12 -22.55
CA ALA A 627 -6.26 -37.78 -21.43
C ALA A 627 -5.58 -39.09 -21.83
N GLY A 628 -4.58 -39.50 -21.06
CA GLY A 628 -4.08 -40.88 -21.11
C GLY A 628 -5.09 -41.87 -20.54
N VAL A 629 -5.06 -43.11 -21.04
CA VAL A 629 -5.77 -44.23 -20.39
C VAL A 629 -4.96 -44.73 -19.20
N VAL A 630 -5.62 -45.15 -18.12
CA VAL A 630 -4.96 -45.67 -16.91
C VAL A 630 -4.34 -47.04 -17.16
N ALA A 631 -5.01 -47.90 -17.93
CA ALA A 631 -4.48 -49.21 -18.27
C ALA A 631 -5.10 -49.76 -19.56
N LEU A 632 -4.28 -50.42 -20.38
CA LEU A 632 -4.71 -51.29 -21.47
C LEU A 632 -4.34 -52.73 -21.11
N SER A 633 -5.34 -53.59 -20.92
CA SER A 633 -5.14 -54.96 -20.48
C SER A 633 -5.95 -55.95 -21.31
N GLY A 634 -5.51 -57.20 -21.31
CA GLY A 634 -6.17 -58.27 -22.04
C GLY A 634 -6.05 -59.60 -21.30
N LYS A 635 -7.13 -60.39 -21.33
CA LYS A 635 -7.15 -61.74 -20.77
C LYS A 635 -7.95 -62.69 -21.65
N VAL A 636 -7.57 -63.96 -21.60
CA VAL A 636 -8.31 -65.04 -22.26
C VAL A 636 -9.66 -65.19 -21.56
N ALA A 637 -10.74 -65.12 -22.33
CA ALA A 637 -12.10 -65.42 -21.86
C ALA A 637 -12.52 -66.85 -22.22
N LYS A 638 -12.06 -67.36 -23.38
CA LYS A 638 -12.24 -68.76 -23.81
C LYS A 638 -10.99 -69.21 -24.56
N VAL A 639 -10.35 -70.28 -24.10
CA VAL A 639 -9.10 -70.80 -24.70
C VAL A 639 -9.41 -71.40 -26.09
N PRO A 640 -8.65 -71.06 -27.16
CA PRO A 640 -8.79 -71.69 -28.48
C PRO A 640 -8.18 -73.11 -28.50
N SER A 641 -8.55 -73.90 -29.51
CA SER A 641 -7.88 -75.17 -29.85
C SER A 641 -7.62 -75.26 -31.36
N SER A 642 -7.01 -76.36 -31.82
CA SER A 642 -6.84 -76.65 -33.25
C SER A 642 -8.17 -76.78 -33.99
N LYS A 643 -9.27 -77.09 -33.28
CA LYS A 643 -10.60 -77.34 -33.87
C LYS A 643 -11.61 -76.21 -33.60
N LYS A 644 -11.51 -75.50 -32.47
CA LYS A 644 -12.46 -74.46 -32.03
C LYS A 644 -11.77 -73.12 -31.79
N THR A 645 -12.42 -72.03 -32.16
CA THR A 645 -11.92 -70.67 -31.91
C THR A 645 -12.10 -70.28 -30.45
N GLY A 646 -11.22 -69.41 -29.96
CA GLY A 646 -11.29 -68.85 -28.60
C GLY A 646 -11.84 -67.43 -28.57
N THR A 647 -11.89 -66.84 -27.38
CA THR A 647 -12.30 -65.46 -27.14
C THR A 647 -11.30 -64.77 -26.22
N TYR A 648 -10.90 -63.56 -26.57
CA TYR A 648 -9.98 -62.74 -25.79
C TYR A 648 -10.63 -61.41 -25.42
N LYS A 649 -10.73 -61.11 -24.13
CA LYS A 649 -11.34 -59.89 -23.60
C LYS A 649 -10.27 -58.83 -23.42
N VAL A 650 -10.48 -57.67 -24.04
CA VAL A 650 -9.65 -56.48 -23.91
C VAL A 650 -10.41 -55.45 -23.08
N THR A 651 -9.72 -54.82 -22.13
CA THR A 651 -10.24 -53.76 -21.28
C THR A 651 -9.31 -52.55 -21.35
N VAL A 652 -9.89 -51.39 -21.60
CA VAL A 652 -9.25 -50.07 -21.47
C VAL A 652 -9.84 -49.38 -20.25
N LYS A 653 -9.02 -49.18 -19.21
CA LYS A 653 -9.40 -48.48 -17.98
C LYS A 653 -9.09 -46.99 -18.14
N THR A 654 -10.07 -46.15 -17.86
CA THR A 654 -9.95 -44.69 -17.86
C THR A 654 -9.86 -44.16 -16.43
N PRO A 655 -9.46 -42.89 -16.23
CA PRO A 655 -9.52 -42.24 -14.91
C PRO A 655 -10.93 -42.32 -14.32
N ALA A 656 -11.02 -42.39 -12.99
CA ALA A 656 -12.30 -42.46 -12.29
C ALA A 656 -13.12 -41.20 -12.53
N GLY A 657 -14.45 -41.33 -12.60
CA GLY A 657 -15.37 -40.21 -12.83
C GLY A 657 -15.47 -39.73 -14.29
N LEU A 658 -14.62 -40.21 -15.20
CA LEU A 658 -14.65 -39.83 -16.61
C LEU A 658 -15.36 -40.87 -17.50
N ALA A 659 -15.77 -40.44 -18.69
CA ALA A 659 -16.40 -41.29 -19.68
C ALA A 659 -15.53 -42.51 -20.01
N ARG A 660 -16.14 -43.69 -20.16
CA ARG A 660 -15.40 -44.91 -20.51
C ARG A 660 -14.89 -44.83 -21.95
N ALA A 661 -13.69 -45.37 -22.20
CA ALA A 661 -13.07 -45.35 -23.53
C ALA A 661 -13.91 -46.08 -24.58
N GLY A 662 -14.13 -45.40 -25.71
CA GLY A 662 -14.58 -45.96 -26.98
C GLY A 662 -13.38 -46.23 -27.90
N GLY A 663 -13.59 -46.16 -29.22
CA GLY A 663 -12.50 -46.27 -30.21
C GLY A 663 -12.09 -47.72 -30.55
N LYS A 664 -11.09 -47.86 -31.43
CA LYS A 664 -10.67 -49.15 -31.99
C LYS A 664 -9.48 -49.74 -31.24
N VAL A 665 -9.51 -51.05 -30.99
CA VAL A 665 -8.38 -51.86 -30.51
C VAL A 665 -7.93 -52.84 -31.58
N THR A 666 -6.63 -53.06 -31.68
CA THR A 666 -6.00 -54.09 -32.50
C THR A 666 -5.29 -55.08 -31.58
N VAL A 667 -5.67 -56.34 -31.67
CA VAL A 667 -5.05 -57.45 -30.94
C VAL A 667 -4.21 -58.27 -31.92
N THR A 668 -2.93 -58.41 -31.60
CA THR A 668 -1.96 -59.15 -32.43
C THR A 668 -1.56 -60.43 -31.71
N PHE A 669 -1.97 -61.56 -32.27
CA PHE A 669 -1.61 -62.90 -31.80
C PHE A 669 -0.39 -63.38 -32.56
N THR A 670 0.66 -63.79 -31.84
CA THR A 670 1.90 -64.31 -32.44
C THR A 670 2.23 -65.70 -31.90
N LYS A 671 2.44 -66.66 -32.79
CA LYS A 671 2.88 -68.02 -32.47
C LYS A 671 3.98 -68.43 -33.45
N GLY A 672 5.19 -68.69 -32.95
CA GLY A 672 6.36 -68.88 -33.82
C GLY A 672 6.57 -67.68 -34.73
N LYS A 673 6.74 -67.91 -36.04
CA LYS A 673 6.82 -66.87 -37.08
C LYS A 673 5.46 -66.33 -37.55
N ALA A 674 4.34 -66.96 -37.17
CA ALA A 674 3.01 -66.59 -37.64
C ALA A 674 2.38 -65.49 -36.77
N THR A 675 1.84 -64.44 -37.41
CA THR A 675 1.16 -63.32 -36.76
C THR A 675 -0.23 -63.08 -37.36
N LYS A 676 -1.25 -62.94 -36.50
CA LYS A 676 -2.61 -62.53 -36.90
C LYS A 676 -3.06 -61.31 -36.13
N LYS A 677 -3.58 -60.31 -36.84
CA LYS A 677 -4.17 -59.09 -36.27
C LYS A 677 -5.70 -59.18 -36.33
N VAL A 678 -6.37 -58.81 -35.24
CA VAL A 678 -7.82 -58.70 -35.15
C VAL A 678 -8.16 -57.28 -34.66
N ARG A 679 -9.02 -56.58 -35.38
CA ARG A 679 -9.50 -55.23 -35.01
C ARG A 679 -10.92 -55.32 -34.44
N ALA A 680 -11.21 -54.52 -33.42
CA ALA A 680 -12.53 -54.44 -32.80
C ALA A 680 -12.76 -53.05 -32.21
N THR A 681 -14.01 -52.66 -32.02
CA THR A 681 -14.41 -51.38 -31.41
C THR A 681 -14.83 -51.61 -29.97
N LEU A 682 -14.34 -50.78 -29.05
CA LEU A 682 -14.72 -50.80 -27.63
C LEU A 682 -16.17 -50.34 -27.44
N LYS A 683 -16.89 -50.99 -26.53
CA LYS A 683 -18.16 -50.51 -25.99
C LYS A 683 -18.01 -50.42 -24.47
N ASN A 684 -18.14 -49.23 -23.91
CA ASN A 684 -17.96 -48.96 -22.48
C ASN A 684 -16.62 -49.45 -21.91
N GLY A 685 -15.51 -49.20 -22.63
CA GLY A 685 -14.15 -49.55 -22.22
C GLY A 685 -13.77 -51.02 -22.37
N VAL A 686 -14.62 -51.86 -22.95
CA VAL A 686 -14.40 -53.31 -23.06
C VAL A 686 -14.78 -53.83 -24.44
N VAL A 687 -14.05 -54.83 -24.94
CA VAL A 687 -14.46 -55.63 -26.10
C VAL A 687 -13.90 -57.05 -26.06
N SER A 688 -14.63 -57.99 -26.64
CA SER A 688 -14.18 -59.37 -26.83
C SER A 688 -13.87 -59.62 -28.30
N VAL A 689 -12.68 -60.14 -28.60
CA VAL A 689 -12.26 -60.51 -29.96
C VAL A 689 -12.16 -62.02 -30.12
N LYS A 690 -12.49 -62.52 -31.31
CA LYS A 690 -12.33 -63.93 -31.65
C LYS A 690 -10.84 -64.25 -31.81
N VAL A 691 -10.38 -65.27 -31.11
CA VAL A 691 -9.04 -65.84 -31.26
C VAL A 691 -9.11 -66.93 -32.32
N PRO A 692 -8.26 -66.93 -33.35
CA PRO A 692 -8.19 -68.01 -34.35
C PRO A 692 -7.97 -69.39 -33.71
N LYS A 693 -8.22 -70.45 -34.48
CA LYS A 693 -7.84 -71.81 -34.08
C LYS A 693 -6.32 -71.90 -34.03
N VAL A 694 -5.78 -72.45 -32.95
CA VAL A 694 -4.33 -72.54 -32.72
C VAL A 694 -4.00 -73.87 -32.07
N SER A 695 -2.94 -74.55 -32.56
CA SER A 695 -2.44 -75.81 -31.98
C SER A 695 -1.84 -75.60 -30.57
N LYS A 696 -1.47 -76.68 -29.88
CA LYS A 696 -0.82 -76.65 -28.56
C LYS A 696 0.38 -75.69 -28.49
N GLY A 697 0.55 -75.00 -27.37
CA GLY A 697 1.67 -74.07 -27.12
C GLY A 697 1.23 -72.66 -26.67
N THR A 698 2.22 -71.76 -26.53
CA THR A 698 2.02 -70.39 -26.03
C THR A 698 1.86 -69.39 -27.17
N VAL A 699 0.80 -68.59 -27.12
CA VAL A 699 0.55 -67.46 -28.05
C VAL A 699 0.84 -66.15 -27.33
N LYS A 700 1.79 -65.37 -27.85
CA LYS A 700 2.08 -64.01 -27.37
C LYS A 700 1.03 -63.04 -27.89
N VAL A 701 0.59 -62.10 -27.05
CA VAL A 701 -0.46 -61.13 -27.39
C VAL A 701 0.07 -59.71 -27.23
N LYS A 702 -0.04 -58.90 -28.30
CA LYS A 702 0.17 -57.45 -28.23
C LYS A 702 -1.15 -56.71 -28.45
N LEU A 703 -1.39 -55.67 -27.68
CA LEU A 703 -2.58 -54.83 -27.72
C LEU A 703 -2.19 -53.43 -28.19
N SER A 704 -2.98 -52.86 -29.10
CA SER A 704 -2.87 -51.46 -29.50
C SER A 704 -4.25 -50.84 -29.49
N TYR A 705 -4.47 -49.87 -28.61
CA TYR A 705 -5.63 -49.00 -28.61
C TYR A 705 -5.32 -47.76 -29.45
N ALA A 706 -6.20 -47.41 -30.39
CA ALA A 706 -5.99 -46.30 -31.31
C ALA A 706 -6.31 -44.91 -30.70
N GLY A 707 -6.90 -44.86 -29.50
CA GLY A 707 -7.50 -43.63 -28.96
C GLY A 707 -8.95 -43.44 -29.40
N ASP A 708 -9.58 -42.39 -28.88
CA ASP A 708 -10.90 -41.91 -29.28
C ASP A 708 -10.98 -40.37 -29.18
N ALA A 709 -12.18 -39.78 -29.10
CA ALA A 709 -12.35 -38.34 -28.94
C ALA A 709 -11.82 -37.82 -27.59
N SER A 710 -11.80 -38.66 -26.55
CA SER A 710 -11.48 -38.31 -25.17
C SER A 710 -10.07 -38.74 -24.74
N TYR A 711 -9.54 -39.82 -25.32
CA TYR A 711 -8.32 -40.50 -24.87
C TYR A 711 -7.27 -40.71 -25.96
N THR A 712 -6.01 -40.62 -25.58
CA THR A 712 -4.86 -40.89 -26.44
C THR A 712 -4.68 -42.40 -26.70
N SER A 713 -3.94 -42.73 -27.75
CA SER A 713 -3.62 -44.13 -28.09
C SER A 713 -2.71 -44.78 -27.05
N ALA A 714 -2.82 -46.10 -26.86
CA ALA A 714 -1.99 -46.86 -25.92
C ALA A 714 -1.57 -48.21 -26.49
N LYS A 715 -0.43 -48.74 -26.04
CA LYS A 715 0.07 -50.08 -26.40
C LYS A 715 0.42 -50.85 -25.13
N ALA A 716 0.16 -52.16 -25.14
CA ALA A 716 0.49 -53.03 -24.01
C ALA A 716 0.71 -54.48 -24.46
N SER A 717 1.40 -55.25 -23.62
CA SER A 717 1.43 -56.71 -23.74
C SER A 717 0.19 -57.29 -23.07
N GLY A 718 -0.58 -58.09 -23.82
CA GLY A 718 -1.71 -58.83 -23.25
C GLY A 718 -1.23 -60.10 -22.54
N LYS A 719 -2.02 -60.63 -21.60
CA LYS A 719 -1.75 -61.96 -21.01
C LYS A 719 -1.67 -63.01 -22.13
N ALA A 720 -0.59 -63.78 -22.15
CA ALA A 720 -0.38 -64.84 -23.14
C ALA A 720 -1.45 -65.94 -23.04
N ILE A 721 -1.70 -66.63 -24.15
CA ILE A 721 -2.66 -67.74 -24.20
C ILE A 721 -1.86 -69.04 -24.17
N SER A 722 -2.14 -69.91 -23.19
CA SER A 722 -1.55 -71.26 -23.12
C SER A 722 -2.58 -72.30 -23.56
N VAL A 723 -2.32 -72.96 -24.69
CA VAL A 723 -3.15 -74.07 -25.20
C VAL A 723 -2.48 -75.37 -24.75
N LYS A 724 -3.06 -76.05 -23.74
CA LYS A 724 -2.41 -77.18 -23.05
C LYS A 724 -2.69 -78.56 -23.65
N LYS A 725 -3.72 -78.71 -24.50
CA LYS A 725 -4.04 -79.95 -25.23
C LYS A 725 -4.47 -79.63 -26.66
#